data_AF-A0A8J2BSS6-F1
#
_entry.id   AF-A0A8J2BSS6-F1
#
_cell.length_a   1.000
_cell.length_b   1.000
_cell.length_c   1.000
_cell.angle_alpha   90.00
_cell.angle_beta   90.00
_cell.angle_gamma   90.00
#
_symmetry.space_group_name_H-M   'P 1'
#
loop_
_entity.id
_entity.type
_entity.pdbx_description
1 polymer ?
#
loop_
_entity_poly.entity_id
_entity_poly.type
_entity_poly.pdbx_seq_one_letter_code
_entity_poly.pdbx_strand_id
1 'polypeptide(L)'
;MSIFSSLSGSAALGVFLLATCAFALQVDEQLDQDPVLAGCGGADRVLKWILSDSEGSSLLTPEWLDSVILRWMRGTEAQKVVSEDLRRGDGLLADALEESFELLHIGGQSARDEVRKLTEKKESQLWWALIGNPRSIAPLRRYVLQMPEDGPSRLFALSAWWSKEGQTFPDSVMETALRAVNAPITCAPQDWEERWEQGKKLSLGENTARGTLYVLGRFPRKAGTFYDLVWQQCWQQLTTDPAYWEEYQKRLMQCKAAYRFACQSLVHAFHTPEGKKFFEHYLGVDPIHSQLVGRGRWLWEGLVGKDRPYHPAFQDIAYQRLLQKLSAGDERYQDFFLWHLTRPAEALSEAAREALTEAMIREESIARLALESIWDAGPLWINRLEQTAAWRSGEVTKDKTTSDIRRAYAQGELTRDSLLAISGEIALFLRASDWAWSSLFCEGAAKSLSAFLRRSVPKLPLFSPSYALAWADTLLQNDPEAFRAFGQWVALRKPAEGGMALSQYPSWLKRADDQLRTAIRQGSVIFNEEAQRFIDLFVQWSDREGWNVVENHLKRETLLAQELRELLMTQWRMDRDAFWKWYGILCHLPAAESLRERTSEAITIAGAAADILDGVASFDYGVADASVPIWTELWKDASKRQMVCRAILQADGLSELNSLLVQATENTVELPSEKELIARMARGMGKLPQDEEITSLLRRDPGITRTLVAQCLESNGFRERWEKSVFLSIELGGQAPFVAHWIHQKKDAVNAWKEAFAKALEKSPPLLSYAIRRMAAARGGDLFWGAEIRKLEDTVMTTVSTERLFWENLLTDKTGGIESYAKQKFPSNP
;
A
#
# COMPACT_ATOMS: atom_id res chain seq x y z
N MET A 1 -14.69 -54.16 47.04
CA MET A 1 -13.45 -54.91 47.37
C MET A 1 -12.65 -54.98 46.06
N SER A 2 -11.77 -54.02 45.78
CA SER A 2 -10.33 -54.00 46.18
C SER A 2 -9.56 -55.12 45.46
N ILE A 3 -8.50 -54.94 44.67
CA ILE A 3 -7.32 -54.06 44.77
C ILE A 3 -6.67 -53.93 43.36
N PHE A 4 -6.11 -52.75 43.08
CA PHE A 4 -5.16 -52.41 42.01
C PHE A 4 -3.80 -53.15 42.14
N SER A 5 -3.16 -53.47 41.02
CA SER A 5 -1.70 -53.40 40.73
C SER A 5 -1.31 -54.47 39.70
N SER A 6 -0.39 -54.29 38.76
CA SER A 6 0.47 -53.19 38.30
C SER A 6 1.22 -53.70 37.06
N LEU A 7 1.80 -52.77 36.27
CA LEU A 7 2.79 -52.97 35.19
C LEU A 7 2.19 -53.49 33.86
N SER A 8 2.23 -52.79 32.72
CA SER A 8 3.23 -51.85 32.20
C SER A 8 2.59 -50.79 31.27
N GLY A 9 2.06 -49.72 31.85
CA GLY A 9 1.48 -48.57 31.14
C GLY A 9 2.49 -47.53 30.61
N SER A 10 3.79 -47.74 30.81
CA SER A 10 4.81 -46.74 30.44
C SER A 10 5.50 -46.99 29.10
N ALA A 11 5.39 -48.19 28.53
CA ALA A 11 5.99 -48.49 27.22
C ALA A 11 5.05 -48.11 26.04
N ALA A 12 3.73 -48.29 26.20
CA ALA A 12 2.76 -47.97 25.15
C ALA A 12 2.53 -46.46 24.98
N LEU A 13 2.55 -45.68 26.07
CA LEU A 13 2.51 -44.22 26.01
C LEU A 13 3.86 -43.62 25.60
N GLY A 14 4.98 -44.26 25.93
CA GLY A 14 6.31 -43.85 25.45
C GLY A 14 6.48 -44.05 23.94
N VAL A 15 5.97 -45.14 23.37
CA VAL A 15 6.07 -45.41 21.92
C VAL A 15 5.05 -44.61 21.11
N PHE A 16 3.86 -44.29 21.67
CA PHE A 16 2.89 -43.44 20.97
C PHE A 16 3.31 -41.96 20.99
N LEU A 17 3.86 -41.44 22.09
CA LEU A 17 4.42 -40.07 22.13
C LEU A 17 5.73 -39.93 21.35
N LEU A 18 6.59 -40.96 21.31
CA LEU A 18 7.79 -40.92 20.47
C LEU A 18 7.48 -41.11 18.98
N ALA A 19 6.41 -41.81 18.59
CA ALA A 19 6.00 -41.92 17.18
C ALA A 19 5.29 -40.65 16.67
N THR A 20 4.50 -39.96 17.50
CA THR A 20 3.94 -38.64 17.14
C THR A 20 4.96 -37.51 17.20
N CYS A 21 5.99 -37.60 18.06
CA CYS A 21 7.11 -36.66 18.01
C CYS A 21 8.09 -36.96 16.87
N ALA A 22 8.30 -38.22 16.48
CA ALA A 22 9.18 -38.57 15.36
C ALA A 22 8.58 -38.28 13.97
N PHE A 23 7.25 -38.33 13.81
CA PHE A 23 6.59 -37.87 12.57
C PHE A 23 6.36 -36.34 12.54
N ALA A 24 6.36 -35.67 13.68
CA ALA A 24 6.34 -34.20 13.76
C ALA A 24 7.74 -33.58 13.57
N LEU A 25 8.82 -34.34 13.76
CA LEU A 25 10.21 -33.88 13.58
C LEU A 25 10.81 -34.14 12.19
N GLN A 26 10.05 -34.72 11.25
CA GLN A 26 10.51 -34.91 9.86
C GLN A 26 9.69 -34.16 8.80
N VAL A 27 8.72 -33.36 9.21
CA VAL A 27 7.97 -32.48 8.30
C VAL A 27 8.54 -31.04 8.31
N ASP A 28 9.45 -30.71 9.22
CA ASP A 28 9.98 -29.36 9.39
C ASP A 28 11.17 -28.99 8.48
N GLU A 29 11.84 -29.91 7.78
CA GLU A 29 12.96 -29.56 6.87
C GLU A 29 12.56 -29.40 5.39
N GLN A 30 11.35 -29.86 5.00
CA GLN A 30 10.85 -29.72 3.62
C GLN A 30 9.84 -28.56 3.45
N LEU A 31 9.33 -28.00 4.55
CA LEU A 31 8.48 -26.80 4.52
C LEU A 31 9.30 -25.51 4.37
N ASP A 32 10.57 -25.51 4.79
CA ASP A 32 11.53 -24.41 4.58
C ASP A 32 12.04 -24.29 3.13
N GLN A 33 11.67 -25.20 2.24
CA GLN A 33 12.09 -25.19 0.83
C GLN A 33 10.96 -24.81 -0.15
N ASP A 34 9.83 -24.32 0.37
CA ASP A 34 8.79 -23.69 -0.44
C ASP A 34 9.15 -22.23 -0.75
N PRO A 35 9.34 -21.84 -2.02
CA PRO A 35 9.75 -20.49 -2.41
C PRO A 35 8.71 -19.40 -2.14
N VAL A 36 7.45 -19.76 -1.89
CA VAL A 36 6.44 -18.81 -1.43
C VAL A 36 6.60 -18.55 0.09
N LEU A 37 7.16 -19.49 0.85
CA LEU A 37 7.60 -19.29 2.25
C LEU A 37 8.96 -18.58 2.36
N ALA A 38 9.83 -18.74 1.35
CA ALA A 38 10.99 -17.86 1.17
C ALA A 38 10.62 -16.40 0.81
N GLY A 39 9.32 -16.07 0.79
CA GLY A 39 8.82 -14.69 0.87
C GLY A 39 9.22 -13.94 2.15
N CYS A 40 9.92 -14.59 3.10
CA CYS A 40 10.32 -14.00 4.36
C CYS A 40 11.74 -13.39 4.32
N GLY A 41 12.02 -12.52 3.36
CA GLY A 41 13.01 -11.46 3.59
C GLY A 41 12.69 -10.67 4.88
N GLY A 42 11.45 -10.72 5.38
CA GLY A 42 11.01 -10.05 6.60
C GLY A 42 11.81 -10.35 7.87
N ALA A 43 12.28 -11.57 8.12
CA ALA A 43 13.01 -11.87 9.35
C ALA A 43 14.43 -11.24 9.33
N ASP A 44 15.10 -11.40 8.19
CA ASP A 44 16.41 -10.78 7.90
C ASP A 44 16.31 -9.25 7.84
N ARG A 45 15.30 -8.71 7.15
CA ARG A 45 14.98 -7.27 7.08
C ARG A 45 14.82 -6.66 8.44
N VAL A 46 13.98 -7.30 9.25
CA VAL A 46 13.69 -6.84 10.60
C VAL A 46 14.96 -6.90 11.45
N LEU A 47 15.77 -7.96 11.32
CA LEU A 47 17.03 -8.04 12.05
C LEU A 47 18.02 -6.95 11.61
N LYS A 48 18.24 -6.77 10.30
CA LYS A 48 19.09 -5.70 9.74
C LYS A 48 18.65 -4.32 10.21
N TRP A 49 17.34 -4.06 10.21
CA TRP A 49 16.79 -2.80 10.70
C TRP A 49 16.94 -2.63 12.22
N ILE A 50 16.61 -3.67 13.00
CA ILE A 50 16.79 -3.67 14.46
C ILE A 50 18.24 -3.31 14.81
N LEU A 51 19.18 -3.88 14.05
CA LEU A 51 20.61 -3.63 14.18
C LEU A 51 21.05 -2.26 13.63
N SER A 52 20.28 -1.62 12.75
CA SER A 52 20.62 -0.31 12.17
C SER A 52 20.01 0.86 12.93
N ASP A 53 18.85 0.66 13.56
CA ASP A 53 18.03 1.67 14.25
C ASP A 53 18.02 1.41 15.77
N SER A 54 19.15 0.98 16.35
CA SER A 54 19.23 0.64 17.77
C SER A 54 19.17 1.89 18.65
N GLU A 55 18.30 1.87 19.66
CA GLU A 55 18.33 2.85 20.74
C GLU A 55 19.50 2.55 21.69
N GLY A 56 20.03 3.56 22.39
CA GLY A 56 21.22 3.41 23.24
C GLY A 56 21.11 2.43 24.42
N SER A 57 19.95 1.79 24.63
CA SER A 57 19.72 0.75 25.65
C SER A 57 19.42 -0.65 25.08
N SER A 58 19.46 -0.81 23.75
CA SER A 58 19.19 -2.08 23.06
C SER A 58 20.39 -3.04 23.16
N LEU A 59 20.15 -4.36 23.24
CA LEU A 59 21.18 -5.40 23.14
C LEU A 59 21.56 -5.66 21.67
N LEU A 60 20.59 -5.57 20.76
CA LEU A 60 20.83 -5.73 19.32
C LEU A 60 21.22 -4.38 18.70
N THR A 61 22.52 -4.12 18.67
CA THR A 61 23.11 -2.88 18.15
C THR A 61 24.01 -3.13 16.93
N PRO A 62 24.38 -2.09 16.15
CA PRO A 62 25.38 -2.21 15.11
C PRO A 62 26.69 -2.83 15.61
N GLU A 63 27.12 -2.48 16.82
CA GLU A 63 28.35 -2.98 17.45
C GLU A 63 28.28 -4.46 17.82
N TRP A 64 27.08 -4.97 18.12
CA TRP A 64 26.88 -6.41 18.28
C TRP A 64 27.19 -7.15 16.98
N LEU A 65 26.73 -6.64 15.82
CA LEU A 65 27.05 -7.20 14.51
C LEU A 65 28.55 -7.11 14.18
N ASP A 66 29.23 -6.02 14.57
CA ASP A 66 30.69 -5.92 14.45
C ASP A 66 31.40 -7.06 15.20
N SER A 67 30.89 -7.43 16.37
CA SER A 67 31.44 -8.55 17.16
C SER A 67 31.26 -9.91 16.47
N VAL A 68 30.15 -10.09 15.74
CA VAL A 68 29.89 -11.29 14.92
C VAL A 68 30.85 -11.34 13.74
N ILE A 69 30.98 -10.24 12.98
CA ILE A 69 31.89 -10.12 11.84
C ILE A 69 33.33 -10.39 12.29
N LEU A 70 33.79 -9.75 13.37
CA LEU A 70 35.13 -9.95 13.92
C LEU A 70 35.39 -11.39 14.32
N ARG A 71 34.41 -12.04 14.96
CA ARG A 71 34.53 -13.44 15.36
C ARG A 71 34.66 -14.35 14.15
N TRP A 72 33.88 -14.11 13.10
CA TRP A 72 33.97 -14.84 11.85
C TRP A 72 35.32 -14.62 11.16
N MET A 73 35.78 -13.37 11.04
CA MET A 73 37.02 -13.01 10.35
C MET A 73 38.29 -13.57 11.01
N ARG A 74 38.24 -13.83 12.33
CA ARG A 74 39.33 -14.52 13.06
C ARG A 74 39.41 -16.02 12.75
N GLY A 75 38.41 -16.57 12.07
CA GLY A 75 38.39 -17.97 11.64
C GLY A 75 39.44 -18.28 10.58
N THR A 76 39.91 -19.53 10.56
CA THR A 76 41.03 -19.96 9.70
C THR A 76 40.71 -19.96 8.20
N GLU A 77 39.43 -20.03 7.82
CA GLU A 77 39.00 -20.04 6.41
C GLU A 77 38.45 -18.68 5.92
N ALA A 78 38.34 -17.68 6.80
CA ALA A 78 37.66 -16.41 6.50
C ALA A 78 38.31 -15.65 5.34
N GLN A 79 39.64 -15.53 5.38
CA GLN A 79 40.42 -14.83 4.36
C GLN A 79 40.31 -15.49 2.98
N LYS A 80 40.22 -16.82 2.96
CA LYS A 80 40.08 -17.61 1.73
C LYS A 80 38.69 -17.46 1.11
N VAL A 81 37.64 -17.38 1.93
CA VAL A 81 36.27 -17.09 1.47
C VAL A 81 36.20 -15.69 0.86
N VAL A 82 36.71 -14.68 1.58
CA VAL A 82 36.76 -13.29 1.08
C VAL A 82 37.53 -13.19 -0.24
N SER A 83 38.71 -13.81 -0.31
CA SER A 83 39.54 -13.82 -1.52
C SER A 83 38.81 -14.45 -2.72
N GLU A 84 38.01 -15.48 -2.46
CA GLU A 84 37.24 -16.17 -3.49
C GLU A 84 36.03 -15.35 -3.95
N ASP A 85 35.36 -14.62 -3.06
CA ASP A 85 34.25 -13.71 -3.41
C ASP A 85 34.74 -12.51 -4.23
N LEU A 86 35.89 -11.93 -3.86
CA LEU A 86 36.56 -10.89 -4.64
C LEU A 86 36.95 -11.37 -6.05
N ARG A 87 37.51 -12.59 -6.16
CA ARG A 87 37.87 -13.22 -7.44
C ARG A 87 36.65 -13.49 -8.31
N ARG A 88 35.47 -13.68 -7.70
CA ARG A 88 34.21 -13.89 -8.41
C ARG A 88 33.64 -12.59 -8.96
N GLY A 89 33.96 -11.46 -8.35
CA GLY A 89 33.60 -10.12 -8.82
C GLY A 89 32.71 -9.35 -7.85
N ASP A 90 32.71 -9.68 -6.55
CA ASP A 90 31.99 -8.91 -5.54
C ASP A 90 32.67 -7.56 -5.30
N GLY A 91 32.27 -6.56 -6.09
CA GLY A 91 32.81 -5.22 -5.99
C GLY A 91 32.31 -4.43 -4.78
N LEU A 92 31.16 -4.80 -4.19
CA LEU A 92 30.68 -4.15 -2.96
C LEU A 92 31.54 -4.60 -1.76
N LEU A 93 31.94 -5.87 -1.73
CA LEU A 93 32.89 -6.37 -0.72
C LEU A 93 34.29 -5.78 -0.93
N ALA A 94 34.70 -5.57 -2.19
CA ALA A 94 35.96 -4.91 -2.51
C ALA A 94 36.00 -3.48 -1.96
N ASP A 95 34.99 -2.65 -2.27
CA ASP A 95 34.89 -1.27 -1.78
C ASP A 95 34.88 -1.22 -0.23
N ALA A 96 34.11 -2.11 0.41
CA ALA A 96 34.07 -2.19 1.87
C ALA A 96 35.43 -2.56 2.49
N LEU A 97 36.18 -3.48 1.87
CA LEU A 97 37.53 -3.83 2.32
C LEU A 97 38.54 -2.70 2.07
N GLU A 98 38.44 -1.98 0.95
CA GLU A 98 39.25 -0.80 0.67
C GLU A 98 39.03 0.26 1.76
N GLU A 99 37.78 0.62 2.06
CA GLU A 99 37.42 1.56 3.14
C GLU A 99 37.88 1.05 4.52
N SER A 100 37.72 -0.24 4.80
CA SER A 100 38.23 -0.87 6.03
C SER A 100 39.74 -0.75 6.17
N PHE A 101 40.49 -0.91 5.08
CA PHE A 101 41.93 -0.74 5.06
C PHE A 101 42.33 0.73 5.20
N GLU A 102 41.65 1.67 4.54
CA GLU A 102 41.90 3.11 4.70
C GLU A 102 41.75 3.58 6.15
N LEU A 103 40.82 2.99 6.91
CA LEU A 103 40.63 3.24 8.34
C LEU A 103 41.79 2.76 9.23
N LEU A 104 42.77 2.03 8.66
CA LEU A 104 44.07 1.75 9.28
C LEU A 104 45.13 2.83 8.98
N HIS A 105 44.72 3.96 8.39
CA HIS A 105 45.59 5.07 7.97
C HIS A 105 46.60 4.71 6.88
N ILE A 106 46.28 3.73 6.03
CA ILE A 106 47.01 3.48 4.79
C ILE A 106 46.35 4.24 3.64
N GLY A 107 47.14 4.81 2.72
CA GLY A 107 46.60 5.59 1.60
C GLY A 107 45.76 4.72 0.66
N GLY A 108 44.74 5.31 0.00
CA GLY A 108 43.76 4.57 -0.79
C GLY A 108 44.34 3.67 -1.89
N GLN A 109 45.43 4.10 -2.55
CA GLN A 109 46.12 3.25 -3.53
C GLN A 109 46.70 1.97 -2.88
N SER A 110 47.24 2.07 -1.66
CA SER A 110 47.78 0.93 -0.92
C SER A 110 46.68 0.01 -0.39
N ALA A 111 45.50 0.56 -0.04
CA ALA A 111 44.32 -0.22 0.35
C ALA A 111 43.80 -1.05 -0.84
N ARG A 112 43.68 -0.41 -2.00
CA ARG A 112 43.30 -1.04 -3.28
C ARG A 112 44.27 -2.14 -3.72
N ASP A 113 45.58 -1.88 -3.61
CA ASP A 113 46.62 -2.87 -3.88
C ASP A 113 46.51 -4.09 -2.94
N GLU A 114 46.06 -3.89 -1.70
CA GLU A 114 45.89 -4.97 -0.73
C GLU A 114 44.65 -5.83 -1.04
N VAL A 115 43.54 -5.23 -1.47
CA VAL A 115 42.35 -5.96 -1.95
C VAL A 115 42.67 -6.73 -3.24
N ARG A 116 43.49 -6.17 -4.13
CA ARG A 116 43.99 -6.88 -5.32
C ARG A 116 44.87 -8.07 -4.93
N LYS A 117 45.78 -7.91 -3.98
CA LYS A 117 46.59 -9.04 -3.45
C LYS A 117 45.76 -10.12 -2.80
N LEU A 118 44.72 -9.77 -2.02
CA LEU A 118 43.77 -10.75 -1.49
C LEU A 118 43.15 -11.57 -2.64
N THR A 119 42.75 -10.91 -3.70
CA THR A 119 42.14 -11.54 -4.88
C THR A 119 43.09 -12.49 -5.62
N GLU A 120 44.35 -12.09 -5.79
CA GLU A 120 45.35 -12.84 -6.57
C GLU A 120 46.10 -13.90 -5.76
N LYS A 121 46.52 -13.55 -4.55
CA LYS A 121 47.45 -14.33 -3.70
C LYS A 121 46.74 -15.01 -2.53
N LYS A 122 45.45 -14.72 -2.31
CA LYS A 122 44.62 -15.25 -1.21
C LYS A 122 45.13 -14.94 0.19
N GLU A 123 46.04 -13.97 0.30
CA GLU A 123 46.70 -13.56 1.53
C GLU A 123 46.89 -12.04 1.53
N SER A 124 46.63 -11.45 2.70
CA SER A 124 46.86 -10.04 3.01
C SER A 124 47.76 -9.95 4.25
N GLN A 125 48.72 -9.05 4.18
CA GLN A 125 49.63 -8.72 5.27
C GLN A 125 48.95 -7.85 6.34
N LEU A 126 47.87 -7.16 5.96
CA LEU A 126 47.10 -6.27 6.83
C LEU A 126 45.84 -6.93 7.43
N TRP A 127 45.56 -8.19 7.10
CA TRP A 127 44.40 -8.94 7.58
C TRP A 127 44.24 -8.90 9.11
N TRP A 128 45.32 -9.21 9.84
CA TRP A 128 45.31 -9.19 11.31
C TRP A 128 45.25 -7.79 11.89
N ALA A 129 45.79 -6.78 11.20
CA ALA A 129 45.67 -5.38 11.60
C ALA A 129 44.23 -4.87 11.43
N LEU A 130 43.55 -5.27 10.34
CA LEU A 130 42.15 -4.97 10.07
C LEU A 130 41.23 -5.60 11.12
N ILE A 131 41.47 -6.86 11.50
CA ILE A 131 40.70 -7.54 12.56
C ILE A 131 41.04 -7.01 13.96
N GLY A 132 42.24 -6.46 14.14
CA GLY A 132 42.71 -5.87 15.39
C GLY A 132 42.12 -4.50 15.71
N ASN A 133 41.53 -3.82 14.72
CA ASN A 133 40.94 -2.49 14.88
C ASN A 133 39.40 -2.56 14.75
N PRO A 134 38.65 -2.31 15.83
CA PRO A 134 37.18 -2.33 15.76
C PRO A 134 36.59 -1.31 14.78
N ARG A 135 37.27 -0.18 14.54
CA ARG A 135 36.77 0.87 13.63
C ARG A 135 36.81 0.46 12.17
N SER A 136 37.76 -0.39 11.77
CA SER A 136 37.85 -0.91 10.39
C SER A 136 36.78 -1.95 10.06
N ILE A 137 35.92 -2.33 10.99
CA ILE A 137 34.83 -3.29 10.75
C ILE A 137 33.54 -2.61 10.30
N ALA A 138 33.38 -1.32 10.60
CA ALA A 138 32.19 -0.55 10.25
C ALA A 138 31.84 -0.60 8.74
N PRO A 139 32.80 -0.54 7.79
CA PRO A 139 32.51 -0.70 6.36
C PRO A 139 32.02 -2.11 5.99
N LEU A 140 32.55 -3.16 6.63
CA LEU A 140 32.08 -4.54 6.43
C LEU A 140 30.69 -4.75 7.03
N ARG A 141 30.40 -4.16 8.19
CA ARG A 141 29.05 -4.11 8.75
C ARG A 141 28.08 -3.42 7.79
N ARG A 142 28.49 -2.29 7.22
CA ARG A 142 27.72 -1.57 6.22
C ARG A 142 27.44 -2.44 4.99
N TYR A 143 28.45 -3.15 4.48
CA TYR A 143 28.27 -4.14 3.41
C TYR A 143 27.22 -5.20 3.79
N VAL A 144 27.33 -5.82 4.97
CA VAL A 144 26.36 -6.85 5.42
C VAL A 144 24.93 -6.29 5.55
N LEU A 145 24.77 -5.08 6.10
CA LEU A 145 23.46 -4.46 6.25
C LEU A 145 22.86 -3.95 4.92
N GLN A 146 23.70 -3.56 3.95
CA GLN A 146 23.28 -2.93 2.69
C GLN A 146 23.22 -3.89 1.49
N MET A 147 23.68 -5.14 1.63
CA MET A 147 23.54 -6.15 0.58
C MET A 147 22.05 -6.37 0.23
N PRO A 148 21.65 -6.19 -1.05
CA PRO A 148 20.26 -6.33 -1.49
C PRO A 148 19.72 -7.74 -1.20
N GLU A 149 18.56 -7.81 -0.55
CA GLU A 149 18.03 -9.04 0.04
C GLU A 149 17.45 -10.04 -1.00
N ASP A 150 17.17 -9.56 -2.20
CA ASP A 150 16.87 -10.39 -3.37
C ASP A 150 18.09 -11.19 -3.85
N GLY A 151 19.31 -10.77 -3.51
CA GLY A 151 20.55 -11.46 -3.86
C GLY A 151 20.66 -12.82 -3.15
N PRO A 152 20.72 -12.83 -1.81
CA PRO A 152 20.87 -14.04 -0.99
C PRO A 152 19.64 -14.96 -1.03
N SER A 153 18.43 -14.43 -0.96
CA SER A 153 17.20 -15.26 -0.98
C SER A 153 17.03 -16.00 -2.32
N ARG A 154 17.47 -15.39 -3.43
CA ARG A 154 17.54 -16.05 -4.75
C ARG A 154 18.76 -16.96 -4.90
N LEU A 155 19.86 -16.70 -4.18
CA LEU A 155 20.98 -17.64 -3.99
C LEU A 155 20.53 -18.93 -3.26
N PHE A 156 19.68 -18.81 -2.24
CA PHE A 156 19.14 -19.94 -1.47
C PHE A 156 18.01 -20.70 -2.18
N ALA A 157 17.10 -19.99 -2.87
CA ALA A 157 16.07 -20.61 -3.70
C ALA A 157 16.66 -21.40 -4.88
N LEU A 158 17.80 -20.97 -5.43
CA LEU A 158 18.56 -21.77 -6.41
C LEU A 158 19.31 -22.96 -5.79
N SER A 159 19.64 -22.90 -4.50
CA SER A 159 20.22 -24.02 -3.76
C SER A 159 19.17 -25.13 -3.54
N ALA A 160 17.93 -24.76 -3.20
CA ALA A 160 16.76 -25.64 -3.14
C ALA A 160 16.34 -26.19 -4.52
N TRP A 161 16.52 -25.40 -5.58
CA TRP A 161 16.33 -25.85 -6.97
C TRP A 161 17.30 -26.98 -7.37
N TRP A 162 18.55 -26.96 -6.90
CA TRP A 162 19.57 -27.95 -7.27
C TRP A 162 19.64 -29.20 -6.36
N SER A 163 18.93 -29.21 -5.23
CA SER A 163 18.80 -30.37 -4.31
C SER A 163 17.73 -31.40 -4.74
N LYS A 164 17.11 -31.25 -5.92
CA LYS A 164 15.97 -32.05 -6.46
C LYS A 164 14.62 -31.79 -5.77
N GLU A 165 14.42 -30.64 -5.13
CA GLU A 165 13.10 -30.19 -4.69
C GLU A 165 12.34 -29.39 -5.76
N GLY A 166 12.71 -29.53 -7.04
CA GLY A 166 12.12 -28.83 -8.18
C GLY A 166 10.65 -29.14 -8.51
N GLN A 167 9.87 -29.73 -7.60
CA GLN A 167 8.43 -29.93 -7.75
C GLN A 167 7.58 -28.83 -7.09
N THR A 168 8.19 -27.86 -6.41
CA THR A 168 7.50 -26.79 -5.65
C THR A 168 7.50 -25.40 -6.32
N PHE A 169 8.17 -25.21 -7.46
CA PHE A 169 8.26 -23.90 -8.14
C PHE A 169 7.31 -23.78 -9.36
N PRO A 170 6.69 -22.61 -9.63
CA PRO A 170 5.99 -22.34 -10.89
C PRO A 170 6.95 -22.25 -12.09
N ASP A 171 6.55 -22.82 -13.23
CA ASP A 171 7.35 -22.87 -14.48
C ASP A 171 7.75 -21.48 -15.02
N SER A 172 6.99 -20.43 -14.72
CA SER A 172 7.26 -19.04 -15.14
C SER A 172 8.48 -18.40 -14.46
N VAL A 173 8.70 -18.73 -13.18
CA VAL A 173 9.89 -18.37 -12.41
C VAL A 173 11.11 -19.12 -12.97
N MET A 174 10.91 -20.39 -13.33
CA MET A 174 11.92 -21.25 -13.96
C MET A 174 12.38 -20.70 -15.32
N GLU A 175 11.46 -20.24 -16.17
CA GLU A 175 11.77 -19.74 -17.51
C GLU A 175 12.53 -18.39 -17.47
N THR A 176 12.21 -17.54 -16.49
CA THR A 176 12.88 -16.25 -16.27
C THR A 176 14.31 -16.44 -15.77
N ALA A 177 14.52 -17.42 -14.89
CA ALA A 177 15.85 -17.81 -14.39
C ALA A 177 16.75 -18.37 -15.51
N LEU A 178 16.23 -19.29 -16.32
CA LEU A 178 16.95 -19.89 -17.44
C LEU A 178 17.33 -18.88 -18.53
N ARG A 179 16.49 -17.86 -18.78
CA ARG A 179 16.80 -16.79 -19.75
C ARG A 179 17.89 -15.83 -19.27
N ALA A 180 18.01 -15.60 -17.97
CA ALA A 180 19.05 -14.75 -17.39
C ALA A 180 20.43 -15.42 -17.36
N VAL A 181 20.48 -16.73 -17.10
CA VAL A 181 21.72 -17.54 -17.15
C VAL A 181 22.28 -17.64 -18.58
N ASN A 182 21.42 -17.61 -19.59
CA ASN A 182 21.80 -17.76 -20.99
C ASN A 182 22.06 -16.43 -21.74
N ALA A 183 22.09 -15.29 -21.04
CA ALA A 183 22.45 -14.01 -21.67
C ALA A 183 23.96 -13.99 -21.98
N PRO A 184 24.38 -13.78 -23.24
CA PRO A 184 25.80 -13.81 -23.61
C PRO A 184 26.55 -12.65 -22.97
N ILE A 185 27.71 -12.95 -22.36
CA ILE A 185 28.68 -11.96 -21.92
C ILE A 185 29.27 -11.33 -23.18
N THR A 186 28.93 -10.07 -23.48
CA THR A 186 29.38 -9.40 -24.69
C THR A 186 30.86 -9.03 -24.68
N CYS A 187 31.51 -8.95 -23.50
CA CYS A 187 32.96 -8.76 -23.37
C CYS A 187 33.47 -9.47 -22.10
N ALA A 188 34.46 -10.37 -22.20
CA ALA A 188 35.18 -10.85 -21.03
C ALA A 188 36.01 -9.68 -20.46
N PRO A 189 35.79 -9.20 -19.22
CA PRO A 189 36.53 -8.07 -18.65
C PRO A 189 38.02 -8.38 -18.57
N GLN A 190 38.87 -7.39 -18.82
CA GLN A 190 40.33 -7.56 -18.93
C GLN A 190 41.06 -7.36 -17.58
N ASP A 191 40.44 -6.70 -16.59
CA ASP A 191 40.99 -6.41 -15.26
C ASP A 191 39.98 -6.67 -14.12
N TRP A 192 40.46 -6.87 -12.89
CA TRP A 192 39.66 -7.11 -11.68
C TRP A 192 38.76 -5.92 -11.34
N GLU A 193 39.24 -4.70 -11.53
CA GLU A 193 38.48 -3.48 -11.23
C GLU A 193 37.25 -3.35 -12.14
N GLU A 194 37.41 -3.63 -13.43
CA GLU A 194 36.31 -3.65 -14.39
C GLU A 194 35.28 -4.74 -14.04
N ARG A 195 35.76 -5.88 -13.54
CA ARG A 195 34.90 -6.97 -13.06
C ARG A 195 34.14 -6.60 -11.78
N TRP A 196 34.77 -5.88 -10.84
CA TRP A 196 34.12 -5.37 -9.64
C TRP A 196 33.09 -4.29 -9.98
N GLU A 197 33.41 -3.35 -10.88
CA GLU A 197 32.48 -2.32 -11.35
C GLU A 197 31.27 -2.93 -12.08
N GLN A 198 31.48 -3.95 -12.91
CA GLN A 198 30.38 -4.71 -13.49
C GLN A 198 29.54 -5.42 -12.41
N GLY A 199 30.18 -6.01 -11.40
CA GLY A 199 29.50 -6.62 -10.26
C GLY A 199 28.62 -5.62 -9.50
N LYS A 200 29.13 -4.41 -9.21
CA LYS A 200 28.40 -3.33 -8.54
C LYS A 200 27.20 -2.86 -9.35
N LYS A 201 27.36 -2.62 -10.66
CA LYS A 201 26.25 -2.23 -11.54
C LYS A 201 25.13 -3.28 -11.59
N LEU A 202 25.50 -4.56 -11.47
CA LEU A 202 24.56 -5.67 -11.49
C LEU A 202 23.89 -5.92 -10.13
N SER A 203 24.54 -5.57 -9.02
CA SER A 203 23.95 -5.64 -7.68
C SER A 203 23.05 -4.43 -7.35
N LEU A 204 23.32 -3.25 -7.94
CA LEU A 204 22.62 -1.99 -7.65
C LEU A 204 21.45 -1.64 -8.61
N GLY A 205 21.23 -2.39 -9.70
CA GLY A 205 20.23 -2.04 -10.72
C GLY A 205 18.77 -2.33 -10.34
N GLU A 206 17.85 -1.40 -10.66
CA GLU A 206 16.38 -1.45 -10.46
C GLU A 206 15.62 -2.54 -11.25
N ASN A 207 16.28 -3.63 -11.64
CA ASN A 207 15.67 -4.79 -12.31
C ASN A 207 16.21 -6.08 -11.68
N THR A 208 15.77 -6.33 -10.45
CA THR A 208 16.43 -7.21 -9.48
C THR A 208 16.53 -8.68 -9.91
N ALA A 209 15.74 -9.16 -10.89
CA ALA A 209 15.81 -10.57 -11.31
C ALA A 209 17.05 -10.88 -12.18
N ARG A 210 17.42 -10.00 -13.11
CA ARG A 210 18.45 -10.31 -14.14
C ARG A 210 19.89 -10.18 -13.64
N GLY A 211 20.18 -9.18 -12.81
CA GLY A 211 21.53 -8.93 -12.28
C GLY A 211 21.97 -10.02 -11.30
N THR A 212 21.08 -10.39 -10.38
CA THR A 212 21.27 -11.45 -9.38
C THR A 212 21.50 -12.82 -10.02
N LEU A 213 20.71 -13.19 -11.03
CA LEU A 213 20.83 -14.47 -11.74
C LEU A 213 22.12 -14.60 -12.59
N TYR A 214 22.66 -13.48 -13.08
CA TYR A 214 23.93 -13.45 -13.81
C TYR A 214 25.16 -13.64 -12.90
N VAL A 215 25.14 -13.02 -11.72
CA VAL A 215 26.18 -13.22 -10.68
C VAL A 215 26.11 -14.67 -10.16
N LEU A 216 24.90 -15.22 -10.03
CA LEU A 216 24.59 -16.59 -9.63
C LEU A 216 25.12 -17.69 -10.56
N GLY A 217 25.11 -17.46 -11.88
CA GLY A 217 25.66 -18.39 -12.87
C GLY A 217 27.17 -18.64 -12.75
N ARG A 218 27.88 -17.91 -11.88
CA ARG A 218 29.33 -18.04 -11.66
C ARG A 218 29.73 -18.70 -10.33
N PHE A 219 28.79 -19.12 -9.48
CA PHE A 219 29.08 -19.81 -8.21
C PHE A 219 29.15 -21.34 -8.37
N PRO A 220 30.22 -22.02 -7.89
CA PRO A 220 30.21 -23.47 -7.74
C PRO A 220 29.39 -23.92 -6.50
N ARG A 221 28.46 -24.85 -6.75
CA ARG A 221 27.53 -25.65 -5.90
C ARG A 221 27.68 -25.80 -4.36
N LYS A 222 28.77 -25.43 -3.68
CA LYS A 222 29.02 -25.86 -2.27
C LYS A 222 29.79 -24.90 -1.34
N ALA A 223 30.20 -23.70 -1.76
CA ALA A 223 30.98 -22.79 -0.90
C ALA A 223 30.16 -21.56 -0.49
N GLY A 224 29.94 -21.37 0.82
CA GLY A 224 29.27 -20.17 1.35
C GLY A 224 30.10 -18.91 1.16
N THR A 225 29.43 -17.78 0.93
CA THR A 225 30.06 -16.45 0.79
C THR A 225 30.38 -15.82 2.15
N PHE A 226 31.16 -14.73 2.14
CA PHE A 226 31.39 -13.89 3.32
C PHE A 226 30.07 -13.47 3.97
N TYR A 227 29.13 -12.95 3.16
CA TYR A 227 27.81 -12.55 3.64
C TYR A 227 27.06 -13.72 4.29
N ASP A 228 26.93 -14.85 3.59
CA ASP A 228 26.13 -15.99 4.06
C ASP A 228 26.63 -16.53 5.39
N LEU A 229 27.95 -16.68 5.53
CA LEU A 229 28.55 -17.28 6.70
C LEU A 229 28.56 -16.34 7.90
N VAL A 230 28.74 -15.03 7.69
CA VAL A 230 28.58 -14.03 8.75
C VAL A 230 27.12 -13.97 9.21
N TRP A 231 26.18 -13.97 8.28
CA TRP A 231 24.76 -13.88 8.59
C TRP A 231 24.23 -15.14 9.26
N GLN A 232 24.69 -16.33 8.86
CA GLN A 232 24.43 -17.58 9.57
C GLN A 232 24.93 -17.53 11.01
N GLN A 233 26.14 -16.99 11.25
CA GLN A 233 26.65 -16.81 12.61
C GLN A 233 25.85 -15.78 13.42
N CYS A 234 25.34 -14.73 12.76
CA CYS A 234 24.47 -13.74 13.36
C CYS A 234 23.18 -14.40 13.88
N TRP A 235 22.51 -15.19 13.04
CA TRP A 235 21.32 -15.95 13.42
C TRP A 235 21.57 -17.02 14.49
N GLN A 236 22.70 -17.71 14.41
CA GLN A 236 23.09 -18.67 15.43
C GLN A 236 23.27 -17.99 16.78
N GLN A 237 23.95 -16.84 16.84
CA GLN A 237 24.11 -16.08 18.09
C GLN A 237 22.79 -15.52 18.61
N LEU A 238 21.94 -15.01 17.71
CA LEU A 238 20.61 -14.49 18.04
C LEU A 238 19.71 -15.55 18.69
N THR A 239 19.71 -16.78 18.16
CA THR A 239 18.81 -17.86 18.59
C THR A 239 19.33 -18.64 19.80
N THR A 240 20.66 -18.68 19.99
CA THR A 240 21.29 -19.38 21.11
C THR A 240 21.29 -18.57 22.41
N ASP A 241 21.22 -17.24 22.35
CA ASP A 241 21.14 -16.36 23.52
C ASP A 241 19.68 -15.92 23.76
N PRO A 242 19.04 -16.31 24.88
CA PRO A 242 17.66 -15.95 25.18
C PRO A 242 17.41 -14.44 25.22
N ALA A 243 18.40 -13.63 25.63
CA ALA A 243 18.22 -12.18 25.75
C ALA A 243 18.16 -11.50 24.37
N TYR A 244 19.05 -11.88 23.44
CA TYR A 244 19.00 -11.39 22.06
C TYR A 244 17.72 -11.86 21.35
N TRP A 245 17.32 -13.12 21.57
CA TRP A 245 16.08 -13.66 20.98
C TRP A 245 14.83 -12.94 21.50
N GLU A 246 14.72 -12.69 22.80
CA GLU A 246 13.57 -12.00 23.40
C GLU A 246 13.46 -10.56 22.89
N GLU A 247 14.58 -9.82 22.80
CA GLU A 247 14.58 -8.47 22.25
C GLU A 247 14.20 -8.45 20.76
N TYR A 248 14.77 -9.36 19.97
CA TYR A 248 14.42 -9.51 18.56
C TYR A 248 12.92 -9.75 18.39
N GLN A 249 12.36 -10.72 19.14
CA GLN A 249 10.93 -11.02 19.11
C GLN A 249 10.10 -9.79 19.51
N LYS A 250 10.45 -9.11 20.60
CA LYS A 250 9.73 -7.91 21.05
C LYS A 250 9.70 -6.82 19.97
N ARG A 251 10.86 -6.50 19.38
CA ARG A 251 10.97 -5.46 18.34
C ARG A 251 10.31 -5.88 17.03
N LEU A 252 10.43 -7.14 16.64
CA LEU A 252 9.71 -7.73 15.50
C LEU A 252 8.19 -7.64 15.70
N MET A 253 7.70 -7.91 16.91
CA MET A 253 6.27 -7.87 17.22
C MET A 253 5.72 -6.43 17.12
N GLN A 254 6.50 -5.44 17.54
CA GLN A 254 6.15 -4.03 17.41
C GLN A 254 6.12 -3.59 15.95
N CYS A 255 7.11 -4.01 15.16
CA CYS A 255 7.19 -3.65 13.74
C CYS A 255 6.05 -4.26 12.92
N LYS A 256 5.67 -5.51 13.19
CA LYS A 256 4.58 -6.22 12.47
C LYS A 256 3.17 -5.93 13.00
N ALA A 257 2.99 -4.97 13.90
CA ALA A 257 1.71 -4.78 14.60
C ALA A 257 0.52 -4.50 13.64
N ALA A 258 0.72 -3.67 12.62
CA ALA A 258 -0.33 -3.36 11.65
C ALA A 258 -0.69 -4.54 10.75
N TYR A 259 0.31 -5.27 10.24
CA TYR A 259 0.11 -6.50 9.47
C TYR A 259 -0.62 -7.56 10.29
N ARG A 260 -0.23 -7.77 11.54
CA ARG A 260 -0.89 -8.76 12.41
C ARG A 260 -2.35 -8.43 12.70
N PHE A 261 -2.67 -7.16 12.88
CA PHE A 261 -4.07 -6.77 13.04
C PHE A 261 -4.88 -7.05 11.77
N ALA A 262 -4.31 -6.83 10.58
CA ALA A 262 -4.95 -7.22 9.33
C ALA A 262 -5.17 -8.75 9.26
N CYS A 263 -4.18 -9.54 9.63
CA CYS A 263 -4.31 -11.00 9.72
C CYS A 263 -5.35 -11.43 10.76
N GLN A 264 -5.39 -10.79 11.93
CA GLN A 264 -6.40 -11.08 12.96
C GLN A 264 -7.79 -10.70 12.48
N SER A 265 -7.94 -9.56 11.80
CA SER A 265 -9.21 -9.14 11.19
C SER A 265 -9.68 -10.18 10.17
N LEU A 266 -8.77 -10.63 9.31
CA LEU A 266 -9.02 -11.70 8.34
C LEU A 266 -9.46 -12.99 9.04
N VAL A 267 -8.69 -13.47 10.02
CA VAL A 267 -8.99 -14.69 10.78
C VAL A 267 -10.37 -14.60 11.41
N HIS A 268 -10.67 -13.51 12.13
CA HIS A 268 -11.99 -13.32 12.74
C HIS A 268 -13.11 -13.30 11.71
N ALA A 269 -12.90 -12.61 10.58
CA ALA A 269 -13.89 -12.54 9.53
C ALA A 269 -14.14 -13.93 8.91
N PHE A 270 -13.11 -14.75 8.73
CA PHE A 270 -13.26 -16.14 8.29
C PHE A 270 -14.00 -17.02 9.30
N HIS A 271 -14.04 -16.71 10.60
CA HIS A 271 -14.81 -17.48 11.59
C HIS A 271 -16.31 -17.16 11.59
N THR A 272 -16.77 -16.23 10.75
CA THR A 272 -18.19 -15.88 10.59
C THR A 272 -18.89 -16.78 9.56
N PRO A 273 -20.24 -16.89 9.59
CA PRO A 273 -21.00 -17.56 8.54
C PRO A 273 -20.74 -16.99 7.13
N GLU A 274 -20.51 -15.67 7.04
CA GLU A 274 -20.16 -14.97 5.80
C GLU A 274 -18.78 -15.42 5.29
N GLY A 275 -17.82 -15.65 6.18
CA GLY A 275 -16.50 -16.19 5.84
C GLY A 275 -16.57 -17.60 5.23
N LYS A 276 -17.50 -18.43 5.69
CA LYS A 276 -17.77 -19.73 5.07
C LYS A 276 -18.34 -19.56 3.66
N LYS A 277 -19.34 -18.70 3.48
CA LYS A 277 -19.94 -18.42 2.16
C LYS A 277 -18.91 -17.88 1.18
N PHE A 278 -18.03 -16.97 1.62
CA PHE A 278 -16.92 -16.48 0.81
C PHE A 278 -16.00 -17.62 0.36
N PHE A 279 -15.62 -18.53 1.27
CA PHE A 279 -14.80 -19.69 0.91
C PHE A 279 -15.51 -20.59 -0.12
N GLU A 280 -16.81 -20.83 0.05
CA GLU A 280 -17.61 -21.61 -0.89
C GLU A 280 -17.67 -20.94 -2.28
N HIS A 281 -17.86 -19.62 -2.31
CA HIS A 281 -17.84 -18.81 -3.54
C HIS A 281 -16.45 -18.78 -4.19
N TYR A 282 -15.38 -18.66 -3.41
CA TYR A 282 -13.98 -18.65 -3.87
C TYR A 282 -13.58 -19.91 -4.63
N LEU A 283 -14.09 -21.06 -4.17
CA LEU A 283 -13.92 -22.33 -4.85
C LEU A 283 -14.65 -22.34 -6.21
N GLY A 284 -15.62 -21.46 -6.45
CA GLY A 284 -16.25 -21.27 -7.76
C GLY A 284 -17.17 -22.42 -8.16
N VAL A 285 -17.88 -22.99 -7.18
CA VAL A 285 -18.75 -24.14 -7.37
C VAL A 285 -20.09 -23.68 -7.97
N ASP A 286 -20.16 -23.61 -9.29
CA ASP A 286 -21.41 -23.44 -10.04
C ASP A 286 -21.86 -24.82 -10.58
N PRO A 287 -23.17 -25.15 -10.58
CA PRO A 287 -23.72 -26.35 -11.22
C PRO A 287 -23.23 -26.64 -12.66
N ILE A 288 -22.69 -25.66 -13.38
CA ILE A 288 -22.13 -25.82 -14.74
C ILE A 288 -20.66 -26.30 -14.75
N HIS A 289 -19.86 -26.00 -13.72
CA HIS A 289 -18.42 -26.31 -13.67
C HIS A 289 -18.10 -27.18 -12.44
N SER A 290 -18.18 -28.50 -12.60
CA SER A 290 -17.99 -29.47 -11.49
C SER A 290 -16.54 -29.71 -11.07
N GLN A 291 -15.56 -28.98 -11.62
CA GLN A 291 -14.13 -29.12 -11.30
C GLN A 291 -13.56 -27.77 -10.86
N LEU A 292 -12.76 -27.77 -9.78
CA LEU A 292 -12.05 -26.57 -9.34
C LEU A 292 -10.91 -26.24 -10.30
N VAL A 293 -10.74 -24.94 -10.56
CA VAL A 293 -9.76 -24.43 -11.53
C VAL A 293 -9.00 -23.21 -10.98
N GLY A 294 -7.77 -23.02 -11.47
CA GLY A 294 -6.89 -21.92 -11.07
C GLY A 294 -6.62 -21.86 -9.56
N ARG A 295 -6.68 -20.66 -8.99
CA ARG A 295 -6.36 -20.41 -7.56
C ARG A 295 -7.26 -21.19 -6.58
N GLY A 296 -8.52 -21.41 -6.93
CA GLY A 296 -9.45 -22.23 -6.12
C GLY A 296 -9.04 -23.70 -6.05
N ARG A 297 -8.48 -24.24 -7.15
CA ARG A 297 -7.88 -25.58 -7.16
C ARG A 297 -6.63 -25.63 -6.28
N TRP A 298 -5.77 -24.63 -6.36
CA TRP A 298 -4.55 -24.57 -5.54
C TRP A 298 -4.87 -24.52 -4.04
N LEU A 299 -5.84 -23.69 -3.66
CA LEU A 299 -6.33 -23.63 -2.28
C LEU A 299 -6.87 -24.99 -1.83
N TRP A 300 -7.66 -25.66 -2.68
CA TRP A 300 -8.16 -27.00 -2.39
C TRP A 300 -7.04 -28.02 -2.21
N GLU A 301 -6.12 -28.11 -3.17
CA GLU A 301 -5.00 -29.05 -3.11
C GLU A 301 -4.11 -28.78 -1.89
N GLY A 302 -3.92 -27.51 -1.50
CA GLY A 302 -3.19 -27.14 -0.28
C GLY A 302 -3.89 -27.56 1.02
N LEU A 303 -5.22 -27.58 1.03
CA LEU A 303 -6.03 -27.93 2.21
C LEU A 303 -6.31 -29.44 2.32
N VAL A 304 -6.62 -30.11 1.22
CA VAL A 304 -7.08 -31.51 1.19
C VAL A 304 -6.16 -32.48 0.44
N GLY A 305 -5.16 -31.98 -0.28
CA GLY A 305 -4.14 -32.77 -0.98
C GLY A 305 -4.41 -32.91 -2.48
N LYS A 306 -3.34 -33.06 -3.28
CA LYS A 306 -3.38 -33.17 -4.76
C LYS A 306 -4.14 -34.40 -5.27
N ASP A 307 -4.13 -35.50 -4.52
CA ASP A 307 -4.75 -36.76 -4.92
C ASP A 307 -6.27 -36.80 -4.69
N ARG A 308 -6.85 -35.73 -4.13
CA ARG A 308 -8.28 -35.67 -3.82
C ARG A 308 -8.99 -34.69 -4.75
N PRO A 309 -9.71 -35.19 -5.78
CA PRO A 309 -10.51 -34.32 -6.63
C PRO A 309 -11.58 -33.61 -5.78
N TYR A 310 -12.01 -32.44 -6.25
CA TYR A 310 -13.06 -31.70 -5.58
C TYR A 310 -14.33 -32.53 -5.43
N HIS A 311 -14.89 -32.50 -4.22
CA HIS A 311 -16.18 -33.10 -3.93
C HIS A 311 -16.89 -32.26 -2.86
N PRO A 312 -18.16 -31.86 -3.05
CA PRO A 312 -18.89 -31.01 -2.11
C PRO A 312 -18.89 -31.54 -0.67
N ALA A 313 -18.94 -32.87 -0.48
CA ALA A 313 -18.89 -33.49 0.85
C ALA A 313 -17.58 -33.22 1.64
N PHE A 314 -16.48 -32.83 0.99
CA PHE A 314 -15.23 -32.48 1.67
C PHE A 314 -15.06 -30.97 1.86
N GLN A 315 -16.01 -30.14 1.42
CA GLN A 315 -15.92 -28.68 1.49
C GLN A 315 -15.88 -28.17 2.94
N ASP A 316 -16.72 -28.73 3.81
CA ASP A 316 -16.69 -28.43 5.24
C ASP A 316 -15.36 -28.82 5.87
N ILE A 317 -14.79 -29.97 5.48
CA ILE A 317 -13.50 -30.44 5.98
C ILE A 317 -12.38 -29.51 5.51
N ALA A 318 -12.39 -29.10 4.24
CA ALA A 318 -11.41 -28.16 3.69
C ALA A 318 -11.49 -26.80 4.40
N TYR A 319 -12.70 -26.30 4.64
CA TYR A 319 -12.92 -25.05 5.36
C TYR A 319 -12.44 -25.13 6.83
N GLN A 320 -12.72 -26.22 7.54
CA GLN A 320 -12.20 -26.41 8.91
C GLN A 320 -10.66 -26.45 8.94
N ARG A 321 -10.02 -27.08 7.95
CA ARG A 321 -8.55 -27.05 7.82
C ARG A 321 -8.04 -25.64 7.53
N LEU A 322 -8.74 -24.86 6.72
CA LEU A 322 -8.40 -23.47 6.47
C LEU A 322 -8.45 -22.65 7.77
N LEU A 323 -9.52 -22.77 8.55
CA LEU A 323 -9.63 -22.10 9.85
C LEU A 323 -8.49 -22.49 10.80
N GLN A 324 -8.14 -23.77 10.85
CA GLN A 324 -6.99 -24.22 11.65
C GLN A 324 -5.68 -23.57 11.21
N LYS A 325 -5.42 -23.50 9.89
CA LYS A 325 -4.21 -22.87 9.34
C LYS A 325 -4.16 -21.37 9.62
N LEU A 326 -5.27 -20.66 9.42
CA LEU A 326 -5.39 -19.23 9.70
C LEU A 326 -5.19 -18.93 11.19
N SER A 327 -5.83 -19.69 12.08
CA SER A 327 -5.73 -19.54 13.54
C SER A 327 -4.36 -19.93 14.10
N ALA A 328 -3.66 -20.86 13.45
CA ALA A 328 -2.28 -21.21 13.79
C ALA A 328 -1.27 -20.13 13.37
N GLY A 329 -1.70 -19.09 12.65
CA GLY A 329 -0.82 -18.02 12.19
C GLY A 329 -0.01 -18.39 10.95
N ASP A 330 -0.48 -19.32 10.11
CA ASP A 330 0.19 -19.67 8.85
C ASP A 330 0.14 -18.47 7.89
N GLU A 331 1.21 -17.67 7.88
CA GLU A 331 1.31 -16.41 7.13
C GLU A 331 1.04 -16.62 5.63
N ARG A 332 1.29 -17.81 5.06
CA ARG A 332 0.99 -18.09 3.64
C ARG A 332 -0.48 -17.93 3.30
N TYR A 333 -1.35 -18.53 4.12
CA TYR A 333 -2.78 -18.48 3.87
C TYR A 333 -3.30 -17.07 4.13
N GLN A 334 -2.75 -16.38 5.13
CA GLN A 334 -3.09 -14.99 5.42
C GLN A 334 -2.70 -14.06 4.27
N ASP A 335 -1.45 -14.16 3.79
CA ASP A 335 -0.94 -13.42 2.63
C ASP A 335 -1.76 -13.74 1.39
N PHE A 336 -2.07 -15.03 1.14
CA PHE A 336 -2.85 -15.45 -0.02
C PHE A 336 -4.22 -14.78 -0.08
N PHE A 337 -4.91 -14.64 1.06
CA PHE A 337 -6.21 -13.95 1.07
C PHE A 337 -6.05 -12.44 1.02
N LEU A 338 -5.15 -11.85 1.82
CA LEU A 338 -4.89 -10.40 1.79
C LEU A 338 -4.38 -9.93 0.43
N TRP A 339 -3.71 -10.79 -0.33
CA TRP A 339 -3.23 -10.49 -1.69
C TRP A 339 -4.38 -10.16 -2.66
N HIS A 340 -5.60 -10.68 -2.43
CA HIS A 340 -6.77 -10.28 -3.25
C HIS A 340 -7.18 -8.81 -3.05
N LEU A 341 -6.55 -8.08 -2.12
CA LEU A 341 -6.71 -6.63 -1.96
C LEU A 341 -5.70 -5.81 -2.80
N THR A 342 -4.81 -6.46 -3.56
CA THR A 342 -3.72 -5.84 -4.33
C THR A 342 -3.98 -5.75 -5.84
N ARG A 343 -3.28 -4.87 -6.57
CA ARG A 343 -3.40 -4.72 -8.03
C ARG A 343 -3.01 -5.98 -8.81
N PRO A 344 -1.99 -6.77 -8.44
CA PRO A 344 -1.71 -8.04 -9.13
C PRO A 344 -2.87 -9.04 -9.10
N ALA A 345 -3.74 -8.98 -8.09
CA ALA A 345 -4.89 -9.88 -7.99
C ALA A 345 -6.09 -9.47 -8.86
N GLU A 346 -6.18 -8.17 -9.18
CA GLU A 346 -7.22 -7.56 -10.02
C GLU A 346 -6.62 -6.96 -11.32
N ALA A 347 -5.44 -7.41 -11.75
CA ALA A 347 -4.67 -6.70 -12.79
C ALA A 347 -5.45 -6.60 -14.10
N LEU A 348 -6.18 -7.66 -14.45
CA LEU A 348 -7.00 -7.69 -15.64
C LEU A 348 -8.32 -6.94 -15.43
N SER A 349 -8.96 -7.11 -14.28
CA SER A 349 -10.14 -6.34 -13.87
C SER A 349 -9.89 -4.83 -13.92
N GLU A 350 -8.75 -4.36 -13.43
CA GLU A 350 -8.38 -2.95 -13.45
C GLU A 350 -8.01 -2.44 -14.83
N ALA A 351 -7.25 -3.22 -15.60
CA ALA A 351 -7.00 -2.87 -17.00
C ALA A 351 -8.31 -2.79 -17.80
N ALA A 352 -9.29 -3.67 -17.51
CA ALA A 352 -10.63 -3.62 -18.11
C ALA A 352 -11.39 -2.36 -17.68
N ARG A 353 -11.35 -2.03 -16.39
CA ARG A 353 -11.99 -0.84 -15.83
C ARG A 353 -11.42 0.43 -16.45
N GLU A 354 -10.10 0.58 -16.46
CA GLU A 354 -9.40 1.71 -17.07
C GLU A 354 -9.73 1.82 -18.57
N ALA A 355 -9.60 0.73 -19.32
CA ALA A 355 -9.90 0.72 -20.75
C ALA A 355 -11.37 1.03 -21.05
N LEU A 356 -12.31 0.51 -20.25
CA LEU A 356 -13.73 0.82 -20.41
C LEU A 356 -14.01 2.30 -20.15
N THR A 357 -13.42 2.86 -19.09
CA THR A 357 -13.60 4.28 -18.76
C THR A 357 -13.02 5.19 -19.84
N GLU A 358 -11.86 4.86 -20.40
CA GLU A 358 -11.27 5.58 -21.54
C GLU A 358 -12.16 5.48 -22.79
N ALA A 359 -12.64 4.28 -23.10
CA ALA A 359 -13.52 4.04 -24.23
C ALA A 359 -14.85 4.79 -24.09
N MET A 360 -15.43 4.85 -22.88
CA MET A 360 -16.65 5.60 -22.59
C MET A 360 -16.52 7.11 -22.81
N ILE A 361 -15.31 7.67 -22.68
CA ILE A 361 -15.05 9.10 -22.88
C ILE A 361 -14.78 9.42 -24.35
N ARG A 362 -14.34 8.45 -25.16
CA ARG A 362 -13.89 8.67 -26.54
C ARG A 362 -14.84 8.13 -27.61
N GLU A 363 -15.48 6.99 -27.34
CA GLU A 363 -16.24 6.23 -28.31
C GLU A 363 -17.74 6.42 -28.13
N GLU A 364 -18.36 7.10 -29.08
CA GLU A 364 -19.79 7.44 -29.02
C GLU A 364 -20.68 6.20 -28.90
N SER A 365 -20.31 5.10 -29.56
CA SER A 365 -21.08 3.84 -29.50
C SER A 365 -21.09 3.20 -28.11
N ILE A 366 -19.97 3.27 -27.38
CA ILE A 366 -19.85 2.73 -26.02
C ILE A 366 -20.54 3.69 -25.04
N ALA A 367 -20.39 4.99 -25.23
CA ALA A 367 -21.05 6.00 -24.41
C ALA A 367 -22.59 5.91 -24.49
N ARG A 368 -23.15 5.68 -25.69
CA ARG A 368 -24.59 5.41 -25.88
C ARG A 368 -25.04 4.16 -25.10
N LEU A 369 -24.30 3.05 -25.25
CA LEU A 369 -24.62 1.80 -24.56
C LEU A 369 -24.56 1.95 -23.03
N ALA A 370 -23.58 2.70 -22.51
CA ALA A 370 -23.45 2.96 -21.07
C ALA A 370 -24.64 3.73 -20.52
N LEU A 371 -25.06 4.81 -21.20
CA LEU A 371 -26.22 5.62 -20.84
C LEU A 371 -27.51 4.80 -20.82
N GLU A 372 -27.79 4.06 -21.90
CA GLU A 372 -28.96 3.18 -22.01
C GLU A 372 -28.97 2.16 -20.86
N SER A 373 -27.82 1.57 -20.57
CA SER A 373 -27.73 0.48 -19.59
C SER A 373 -27.89 0.95 -18.15
N ILE A 374 -27.43 2.16 -17.83
CA ILE A 374 -27.59 2.78 -16.50
C ILE A 374 -29.05 3.15 -16.22
N TRP A 375 -29.79 3.63 -17.22
CA TRP A 375 -31.22 3.89 -17.05
C TRP A 375 -32.00 2.61 -16.75
N ASP A 376 -31.55 1.49 -17.30
CA ASP A 376 -32.14 0.18 -17.09
C ASP A 376 -31.61 -0.53 -15.83
N ALA A 377 -30.50 -0.07 -15.25
CA ALA A 377 -29.89 -0.61 -14.02
C ALA A 377 -30.73 -0.36 -12.75
N GLY A 378 -31.69 0.56 -12.82
CA GLY A 378 -32.65 0.84 -11.75
C GLY A 378 -32.24 1.96 -10.78
N PRO A 379 -33.10 2.26 -9.80
CA PRO A 379 -33.01 3.49 -8.99
C PRO A 379 -31.78 3.53 -8.08
N LEU A 380 -31.26 2.39 -7.62
CA LEU A 380 -30.07 2.36 -6.76
C LEU A 380 -28.83 2.90 -7.49
N TRP A 381 -28.63 2.50 -8.74
CA TRP A 381 -27.54 2.95 -9.60
C TRP A 381 -27.65 4.44 -9.90
N ILE A 382 -28.84 4.87 -10.30
CA ILE A 382 -29.16 6.27 -10.60
C ILE A 382 -28.91 7.17 -9.38
N ASN A 383 -29.45 6.80 -8.22
CA ASN A 383 -29.32 7.60 -7.00
C ASN A 383 -27.86 7.74 -6.55
N ARG A 384 -27.06 6.67 -6.66
CA ARG A 384 -25.62 6.72 -6.30
C ARG A 384 -24.82 7.55 -7.28
N LEU A 385 -25.10 7.44 -8.58
CA LEU A 385 -24.45 8.25 -9.62
C LEU A 385 -24.72 9.75 -9.42
N GLU A 386 -25.98 10.14 -9.21
CA GLU A 386 -26.38 11.55 -8.99
C GLU A 386 -25.81 12.15 -7.69
N GLN A 387 -25.44 11.29 -6.73
CA GLN A 387 -24.80 11.70 -5.49
C GLN A 387 -23.30 11.97 -5.64
N THR A 388 -22.68 11.57 -6.75
CA THR A 388 -21.25 11.79 -6.97
C THR A 388 -20.94 13.28 -7.16
N ALA A 389 -19.75 13.69 -6.70
CA ALA A 389 -19.27 15.05 -6.91
C ALA A 389 -19.16 15.37 -8.40
N ALA A 390 -18.65 14.41 -9.19
CA ALA A 390 -18.49 14.49 -10.63
C ALA A 390 -19.83 14.88 -11.30
N TRP A 391 -20.90 14.12 -11.04
CA TRP A 391 -22.24 14.43 -11.55
C TRP A 391 -22.75 15.81 -11.13
N ARG A 392 -22.56 16.20 -9.86
CA ARG A 392 -23.07 17.48 -9.31
C ARG A 392 -22.30 18.70 -9.83
N SER A 393 -21.04 18.53 -10.22
CA SER A 393 -20.19 19.62 -10.71
C SER A 393 -20.01 19.66 -12.23
N GLY A 394 -20.29 18.56 -12.93
CA GLY A 394 -20.09 18.44 -14.37
C GLY A 394 -20.94 19.44 -15.15
N GLU A 395 -20.36 20.12 -16.13
CA GLU A 395 -21.03 21.21 -16.85
C GLU A 395 -22.35 20.78 -17.51
N VAL A 396 -22.43 19.53 -17.96
CA VAL A 396 -23.58 18.99 -18.71
C VAL A 396 -24.62 18.37 -17.78
N THR A 397 -24.22 17.91 -16.59
CA THR A 397 -25.03 17.17 -15.59
C THR A 397 -25.43 18.03 -14.40
N LYS A 398 -24.74 19.13 -14.13
CA LYS A 398 -25.04 20.05 -13.03
C LYS A 398 -26.49 20.54 -13.14
N ASP A 399 -27.19 20.45 -12.01
CA ASP A 399 -28.60 20.81 -11.86
C ASP A 399 -29.58 19.96 -12.69
N LYS A 400 -29.14 18.84 -13.29
CA LYS A 400 -30.00 17.90 -14.03
C LYS A 400 -30.07 16.56 -13.34
N THR A 401 -31.28 15.99 -13.34
CA THR A 401 -31.47 14.58 -12.96
C THR A 401 -31.16 13.67 -14.13
N THR A 402 -30.89 12.40 -13.84
CA THR A 402 -30.72 11.36 -14.85
C THR A 402 -31.97 11.22 -15.73
N SER A 403 -33.15 11.55 -15.20
CA SER A 403 -34.42 11.58 -15.95
C SER A 403 -34.47 12.72 -16.98
N ASP A 404 -33.94 13.89 -16.65
CA ASP A 404 -33.88 15.02 -17.59
C ASP A 404 -32.94 14.71 -18.75
N ILE A 405 -31.80 14.10 -18.45
CA ILE A 405 -30.83 13.65 -19.45
C ILE A 405 -31.43 12.55 -20.34
N ARG A 406 -32.15 11.59 -19.75
CA ARG A 406 -32.86 10.55 -20.51
C ARG A 406 -33.88 11.14 -21.48
N ARG A 407 -34.61 12.17 -21.08
CA ARG A 407 -35.58 12.86 -21.94
C ARG A 407 -34.88 13.54 -23.11
N ALA A 408 -33.83 14.31 -22.84
CA ALA A 408 -33.02 14.98 -23.87
C ALA A 408 -32.40 13.97 -24.86
N TYR A 409 -31.92 12.83 -24.37
CA TYR A 409 -31.41 11.75 -25.22
C TYR A 409 -32.50 11.15 -26.12
N ALA A 410 -33.68 10.82 -25.55
CA ALA A 410 -34.79 10.25 -26.31
C ALA A 410 -35.33 11.21 -27.38
N GLN A 411 -35.17 12.53 -27.17
CA GLN A 411 -35.55 13.58 -28.12
C GLN A 411 -34.45 13.89 -29.15
N GLY A 412 -33.26 13.27 -29.05
CA GLY A 412 -32.13 13.52 -29.94
C GLY A 412 -31.46 14.88 -29.72
N GLU A 413 -31.63 15.48 -28.53
CA GLU A 413 -31.12 16.81 -28.20
C GLU A 413 -29.67 16.81 -27.70
N LEU A 414 -29.12 15.64 -27.36
CA LEU A 414 -27.74 15.51 -26.92
C LEU A 414 -26.78 15.49 -28.11
N THR A 415 -25.89 16.48 -28.17
CA THR A 415 -24.76 16.48 -29.11
C THR A 415 -23.77 15.37 -28.74
N ARG A 416 -22.89 15.00 -29.68
CA ARG A 416 -21.82 14.03 -29.42
C ARG A 416 -20.98 14.43 -28.20
N ASP A 417 -20.59 15.70 -28.10
CA ASP A 417 -19.77 16.20 -26.99
C ASP A 417 -20.52 16.13 -25.65
N SER A 418 -21.81 16.48 -25.62
CA SER A 418 -22.64 16.34 -24.42
C SER A 418 -22.78 14.88 -24.01
N LEU A 419 -22.96 13.98 -24.97
CA LEU A 419 -23.09 12.55 -24.73
C LEU A 419 -21.79 11.95 -24.15
N LEU A 420 -20.64 12.29 -24.73
CA LEU A 420 -19.34 11.85 -24.22
C LEU A 420 -19.03 12.45 -22.85
N ALA A 421 -19.40 13.71 -22.60
CA ALA A 421 -19.23 14.34 -21.29
C ALA A 421 -20.05 13.64 -20.20
N ILE A 422 -21.33 13.34 -20.44
CA ILE A 422 -22.18 12.63 -19.47
C ILE A 422 -21.65 11.19 -19.26
N SER A 423 -21.25 10.51 -20.33
CA SER A 423 -20.60 9.20 -20.24
C SER A 423 -19.28 9.27 -19.46
N GLY A 424 -18.56 10.39 -19.55
CA GLY A 424 -17.37 10.68 -18.74
C GLY A 424 -17.68 10.73 -17.25
N GLU A 425 -18.79 11.34 -16.83
CA GLU A 425 -19.20 11.35 -15.41
C GLU A 425 -19.49 9.94 -14.89
N ILE A 426 -20.13 9.11 -15.72
CA ILE A 426 -20.34 7.69 -15.42
C ILE A 426 -19.00 6.95 -15.32
N ALA A 427 -18.08 7.21 -16.25
CA ALA A 427 -16.76 6.60 -16.27
C ALA A 427 -15.96 6.96 -15.00
N LEU A 428 -16.04 8.22 -14.55
CA LEU A 428 -15.45 8.66 -13.28
C LEU A 428 -16.08 7.93 -12.08
N PHE A 429 -17.40 7.74 -12.06
CA PHE A 429 -18.05 6.95 -11.02
C PHE A 429 -17.60 5.49 -11.03
N LEU A 430 -17.55 4.86 -12.21
CA LEU A 430 -17.03 3.50 -12.38
C LEU A 430 -15.59 3.39 -11.90
N ARG A 431 -14.73 4.35 -12.21
CA ARG A 431 -13.33 4.39 -11.77
C ARG A 431 -13.17 4.59 -10.26
N ALA A 432 -14.05 5.37 -9.64
CA ALA A 432 -13.97 5.72 -8.23
C ALA A 432 -14.69 4.73 -7.28
N SER A 433 -15.68 3.99 -7.78
CA SER A 433 -16.52 3.11 -6.96
C SER A 433 -16.37 1.64 -7.32
N ASP A 434 -15.76 0.87 -6.42
CA ASP A 434 -15.65 -0.59 -6.56
C ASP A 434 -17.02 -1.28 -6.55
N TRP A 435 -17.98 -0.73 -5.81
CA TRP A 435 -19.37 -1.16 -5.89
C TRP A 435 -19.94 -0.97 -7.31
N ALA A 436 -19.71 0.21 -7.92
CA ALA A 436 -20.20 0.45 -9.28
C ALA A 436 -19.58 -0.53 -10.26
N TRP A 437 -18.25 -0.72 -10.20
CA TRP A 437 -17.54 -1.68 -11.04
C TRP A 437 -18.03 -3.13 -10.84
N SER A 438 -18.06 -3.63 -9.61
CA SER A 438 -18.49 -4.99 -9.28
C SER A 438 -19.97 -5.26 -9.61
N SER A 439 -20.84 -4.25 -9.45
CA SER A 439 -22.25 -4.39 -9.77
C SER A 439 -22.55 -4.65 -11.25
N LEU A 440 -21.58 -4.42 -12.15
CA LEU A 440 -21.70 -4.81 -13.56
C LEU A 440 -21.70 -6.35 -13.75
N PHE A 441 -21.18 -7.09 -12.77
CA PHE A 441 -20.96 -8.56 -12.83
C PHE A 441 -21.87 -9.38 -11.89
N CYS A 442 -22.68 -8.74 -11.04
CA CYS A 442 -23.53 -9.42 -10.07
C CYS A 442 -24.75 -10.11 -10.71
N GLU A 443 -25.19 -11.25 -10.16
CA GLU A 443 -26.32 -12.05 -10.69
C GLU A 443 -27.70 -11.34 -10.59
N GLY A 444 -27.79 -10.25 -9.81
CA GLY A 444 -28.94 -9.35 -9.76
C GLY A 444 -28.79 -8.07 -10.59
N ALA A 445 -27.70 -7.91 -11.34
CA ALA A 445 -27.54 -6.79 -12.26
C ALA A 445 -28.66 -6.84 -13.31
N ALA A 446 -29.22 -5.67 -13.67
CA ALA A 446 -30.18 -5.60 -14.75
C ALA A 446 -29.56 -6.25 -16.01
N LYS A 447 -30.35 -7.02 -16.77
CA LYS A 447 -29.90 -7.66 -18.03
C LYS A 447 -29.17 -6.68 -18.96
N SER A 448 -29.48 -5.39 -18.86
CA SER A 448 -28.83 -4.29 -19.56
C SER A 448 -27.34 -4.14 -19.21
N LEU A 449 -26.93 -4.26 -17.94
CA LEU A 449 -25.53 -4.10 -17.50
C LEU A 449 -24.63 -5.24 -18.02
N SER A 450 -25.10 -6.49 -17.98
CA SER A 450 -24.38 -7.62 -18.58
C SER A 450 -24.30 -7.47 -20.12
N ALA A 451 -25.39 -6.99 -20.76
CA ALA A 451 -25.38 -6.70 -22.19
C ALA A 451 -24.41 -5.56 -22.56
N PHE A 452 -24.26 -4.55 -21.71
CA PHE A 452 -23.28 -3.48 -21.87
C PHE A 452 -21.85 -4.02 -21.85
N LEU A 453 -21.50 -4.85 -20.86
CA LEU A 453 -20.19 -5.47 -20.77
C LEU A 453 -19.91 -6.33 -22.01
N ARG A 454 -20.85 -7.22 -22.39
CA ARG A 454 -20.70 -8.12 -23.53
C ARG A 454 -20.46 -7.37 -24.85
N ARG A 455 -21.02 -6.18 -25.03
CA ARG A 455 -20.88 -5.37 -26.26
C ARG A 455 -19.65 -4.44 -26.24
N SER A 456 -19.12 -4.12 -25.07
CA SER A 456 -18.05 -3.14 -24.89
C SER A 456 -16.70 -3.80 -24.63
N VAL A 457 -16.65 -4.75 -23.69
CA VAL A 457 -15.42 -5.41 -23.22
C VAL A 457 -14.61 -6.06 -24.35
N PRO A 458 -15.20 -6.81 -25.30
CA PRO A 458 -14.45 -7.41 -26.40
C PRO A 458 -13.72 -6.40 -27.28
N LYS A 459 -14.16 -5.14 -27.32
CA LYS A 459 -13.58 -4.08 -28.16
C LYS A 459 -12.48 -3.29 -27.47
N LEU A 460 -12.37 -3.37 -26.14
CA LEU A 460 -11.38 -2.63 -25.36
C LEU A 460 -9.91 -2.84 -25.79
N PRO A 461 -9.48 -4.01 -26.28
CA PRO A 461 -8.11 -4.19 -26.78
C PRO A 461 -7.76 -3.29 -27.97
N LEU A 462 -8.76 -2.80 -28.71
CA LEU A 462 -8.58 -1.86 -29.82
C LEU A 462 -8.28 -0.44 -29.34
N PHE A 463 -8.70 -0.10 -28.12
CA PHE A 463 -8.59 1.26 -27.55
C PHE A 463 -7.47 1.37 -26.51
N SER A 464 -7.19 0.27 -25.80
CA SER A 464 -6.21 0.24 -24.71
C SER A 464 -5.16 -0.85 -24.90
N PRO A 465 -3.92 -0.49 -25.27
CA PRO A 465 -2.80 -1.43 -25.37
C PRO A 465 -2.54 -2.14 -24.03
N SER A 466 -2.71 -1.44 -22.91
CA SER A 466 -2.53 -1.98 -21.57
C SER A 466 -3.50 -3.11 -21.25
N TYR A 467 -4.73 -3.02 -21.75
CA TYR A 467 -5.72 -4.09 -21.61
C TYR A 467 -5.38 -5.31 -22.47
N ALA A 468 -4.92 -5.09 -23.70
CA ALA A 468 -4.42 -6.17 -24.55
C ALA A 468 -3.23 -6.88 -23.90
N LEU A 469 -2.28 -6.11 -23.34
CA LEU A 469 -1.14 -6.66 -22.60
C LEU A 469 -1.60 -7.49 -21.39
N ALA A 470 -2.52 -6.97 -20.58
CA ALA A 470 -3.04 -7.68 -19.41
C ALA A 470 -3.67 -9.03 -19.78
N TRP A 471 -4.38 -9.11 -20.91
CA TRP A 471 -4.90 -10.38 -21.43
C TRP A 471 -3.81 -11.31 -21.94
N ALA A 472 -2.82 -10.81 -22.68
CA ALA A 472 -1.70 -11.63 -23.15
C ALA A 472 -0.94 -12.25 -21.96
N ASP A 473 -0.68 -11.45 -20.93
CA ASP A 473 -0.06 -11.90 -19.68
C ASP A 473 -0.93 -12.93 -18.94
N THR A 474 -2.23 -12.65 -18.82
CA THR A 474 -3.17 -13.54 -18.15
C THR A 474 -3.23 -14.90 -18.82
N LEU A 475 -3.34 -14.93 -20.15
CA LEU A 475 -3.32 -16.15 -20.94
C LEU A 475 -1.98 -16.89 -20.80
N LEU A 476 -0.84 -16.19 -20.79
CA LEU A 476 0.47 -16.85 -20.68
C LEU A 476 0.76 -17.43 -19.28
N GLN A 477 0.27 -16.79 -18.22
CA GLN A 477 0.80 -17.00 -16.87
C GLN A 477 -0.25 -17.36 -15.82
N ASN A 478 -1.49 -16.86 -15.95
CA ASN A 478 -2.45 -16.81 -14.85
C ASN A 478 -3.73 -17.62 -15.09
N ASP A 479 -4.06 -17.93 -16.34
CA ASP A 479 -5.27 -18.68 -16.71
C ASP A 479 -5.01 -19.75 -17.79
N PRO A 480 -4.62 -20.98 -17.37
CA PRO A 480 -4.37 -22.09 -18.29
C PRO A 480 -5.59 -22.54 -19.11
N GLU A 481 -6.81 -22.23 -18.65
CA GLU A 481 -8.04 -22.63 -19.35
C GLU A 481 -8.40 -21.62 -20.42
N ALA A 482 -8.33 -20.32 -20.11
CA ALA A 482 -8.43 -19.28 -21.12
C ALA A 482 -7.33 -19.45 -22.18
N PHE A 483 -6.10 -19.79 -21.75
CA PHE A 483 -5.01 -20.12 -22.66
C PHE A 483 -5.37 -21.28 -23.60
N ARG A 484 -5.91 -22.37 -23.05
CA ARG A 484 -6.27 -23.56 -23.84
C ARG A 484 -7.47 -23.31 -24.74
N ALA A 485 -8.50 -22.63 -24.25
CA ALA A 485 -9.71 -22.30 -25.00
C ALA A 485 -9.39 -21.36 -26.17
N PHE A 486 -8.63 -20.29 -25.93
CA PHE A 486 -8.19 -19.39 -26.98
C PHE A 486 -7.24 -20.09 -27.96
N GLY A 487 -6.27 -20.87 -27.46
CA GLY A 487 -5.33 -21.62 -28.31
C GLY A 487 -6.02 -22.66 -29.21
N GLN A 488 -7.00 -23.41 -28.68
CA GLN A 488 -7.82 -24.34 -29.46
C GLN A 488 -8.63 -23.62 -30.53
N TRP A 489 -9.24 -22.50 -30.17
CA TRP A 489 -10.00 -21.69 -31.12
C TRP A 489 -9.11 -21.12 -32.24
N VAL A 490 -7.92 -20.62 -31.92
CA VAL A 490 -6.93 -20.16 -32.91
C VAL A 490 -6.48 -21.32 -33.80
N ALA A 491 -6.29 -22.53 -33.26
CA ALA A 491 -5.86 -23.69 -34.03
C ALA A 491 -6.90 -24.21 -35.03
N LEU A 492 -8.18 -23.92 -34.80
CA LEU A 492 -9.27 -24.28 -35.71
C LEU A 492 -9.42 -23.32 -36.90
N ARG A 493 -8.70 -22.18 -36.89
CA ARG A 493 -8.77 -21.18 -37.96
C ARG A 493 -7.84 -21.48 -39.13
N LYS A 494 -8.17 -20.93 -40.30
CA LYS A 494 -7.29 -21.00 -41.48
C LYS A 494 -6.04 -20.14 -41.25
N PRO A 495 -4.86 -20.53 -41.80
CA PRO A 495 -3.65 -19.71 -41.69
C PRO A 495 -3.80 -18.27 -42.20
N ALA A 496 -4.57 -18.07 -43.28
CA ALA A 496 -4.87 -16.75 -43.84
C ALA A 496 -5.75 -15.86 -42.93
N GLU A 497 -6.44 -16.47 -41.97
CA GLU A 497 -7.29 -15.80 -40.96
C GLU A 497 -6.56 -15.73 -39.61
N GLY A 498 -5.25 -16.00 -39.60
CA GLY A 498 -4.42 -15.96 -38.39
C GLY A 498 -4.36 -17.28 -37.61
N GLY A 499 -4.83 -18.41 -38.16
CA GLY A 499 -4.71 -19.72 -37.51
C GLY A 499 -3.26 -20.23 -37.40
N MET A 500 -2.97 -21.03 -36.38
CA MET A 500 -1.65 -21.66 -36.17
C MET A 500 -1.75 -22.97 -35.42
N ALA A 501 -0.73 -23.83 -35.54
CA ALA A 501 -0.69 -25.08 -34.78
C ALA A 501 -0.60 -24.81 -33.27
N LEU A 502 -1.22 -25.67 -32.46
CA LEU A 502 -1.18 -25.58 -30.99
C LEU A 502 0.25 -25.56 -30.43
N SER A 503 1.20 -26.20 -31.10
CA SER A 503 2.62 -26.19 -30.72
C SER A 503 3.30 -24.82 -30.93
N GLN A 504 2.79 -23.99 -31.84
CA GLN A 504 3.33 -22.66 -32.16
C GLN A 504 2.70 -21.57 -31.28
N TYR A 505 1.46 -21.78 -30.84
CA TYR A 505 0.66 -20.84 -30.06
C TYR A 505 1.38 -20.23 -28.83
N PRO A 506 2.05 -21.00 -27.94
CA PRO A 506 2.76 -20.41 -26.80
C PRO A 506 3.87 -19.43 -27.23
N SER A 507 4.65 -19.81 -28.24
CA SER A 507 5.77 -19.00 -28.74
C SER A 507 5.31 -17.75 -29.50
N TRP A 508 4.15 -17.83 -30.17
CA TRP A 508 3.51 -16.70 -30.81
C TRP A 508 2.97 -15.71 -29.78
N LEU A 509 2.18 -16.19 -28.81
CA LEU A 509 1.57 -15.34 -27.78
C LEU A 509 2.64 -14.60 -26.97
N LYS A 510 3.78 -15.25 -26.69
CA LYS A 510 4.92 -14.61 -26.05
C LYS A 510 5.56 -13.49 -26.86
N ARG A 511 5.68 -13.67 -28.18
CA ARG A 511 6.17 -12.61 -29.08
C ARG A 511 5.19 -11.44 -29.19
N ALA A 512 3.88 -11.71 -29.15
CA ALA A 512 2.85 -10.67 -29.08
C ALA A 512 2.94 -9.88 -27.77
N ASP A 513 3.10 -10.55 -26.62
CA ASP A 513 3.35 -9.93 -25.32
C ASP A 513 4.58 -9.01 -25.35
N ASP A 514 5.74 -9.53 -25.79
CA ASP A 514 6.98 -8.77 -25.89
C ASP A 514 6.82 -7.51 -26.77
N GLN A 515 6.08 -7.62 -27.88
CA GLN A 515 5.77 -6.49 -28.77
C GLN A 515 4.83 -5.47 -28.13
N LEU A 516 3.79 -5.90 -27.40
CA LEU A 516 2.89 -5.01 -26.66
C LEU A 516 3.64 -4.25 -25.56
N ARG A 517 4.49 -4.93 -24.79
CA ARG A 517 5.36 -4.30 -23.77
C ARG A 517 6.28 -3.26 -24.38
N THR A 518 6.87 -3.57 -25.54
CA THR A 518 7.74 -2.64 -26.27
C THR A 518 6.97 -1.42 -26.74
N ALA A 519 5.79 -1.60 -27.33
CA ALA A 519 4.94 -0.52 -27.82
C ALA A 519 4.51 0.42 -26.69
N ILE A 520 4.07 -0.11 -25.54
CA ILE A 520 3.68 0.67 -24.36
C ILE A 520 4.86 1.48 -23.82
N ARG A 521 6.05 0.88 -23.68
CA ARG A 521 7.25 1.59 -23.22
C ARG A 521 7.68 2.72 -24.16
N GLN A 522 7.41 2.58 -25.45
CA GLN A 522 7.75 3.58 -26.47
C GLN A 522 6.61 4.60 -26.72
N GLY A 523 5.45 4.43 -26.09
CA GLY A 523 4.26 5.25 -26.36
C GLY A 523 3.73 5.11 -27.79
N SER A 524 4.04 4.00 -28.48
CA SER A 524 3.59 3.76 -29.86
C SER A 524 2.18 3.19 -29.88
N VAL A 525 1.32 3.79 -30.72
CA VAL A 525 -0.04 3.29 -31.02
C VAL A 525 -0.02 2.31 -32.20
N ILE A 526 1.09 2.25 -32.94
CA ILE A 526 1.28 1.30 -34.06
C ILE A 526 1.92 0.04 -33.49
N PHE A 527 1.20 -1.07 -33.62
CA PHE A 527 1.66 -2.39 -33.20
C PHE A 527 2.35 -3.11 -34.35
N ASN A 528 3.39 -3.87 -33.98
CA ASN A 528 4.00 -4.83 -34.89
C ASN A 528 3.05 -6.01 -35.16
N GLU A 529 3.34 -6.77 -36.22
CA GLU A 529 2.44 -7.77 -36.81
C GLU A 529 1.86 -8.77 -35.80
N GLU A 530 2.67 -9.27 -34.85
CA GLU A 530 2.22 -10.30 -33.90
C GLU A 530 1.31 -9.72 -32.81
N ALA A 531 1.61 -8.52 -32.31
CA ALA A 531 0.75 -7.82 -31.34
C ALA A 531 -0.60 -7.44 -31.96
N GLN A 532 -0.62 -6.90 -33.18
CA GLN A 532 -1.86 -6.57 -33.87
C GLN A 532 -2.70 -7.83 -34.15
N ARG A 533 -2.04 -8.91 -34.61
CA ARG A 533 -2.71 -10.20 -34.84
C ARG A 533 -3.31 -10.77 -33.56
N PHE A 534 -2.64 -10.63 -32.42
CA PHE A 534 -3.21 -11.05 -31.13
C PHE A 534 -4.48 -10.26 -30.81
N ILE A 535 -4.43 -8.92 -30.91
CA ILE A 535 -5.58 -8.03 -30.67
C ILE A 535 -6.77 -8.45 -31.55
N ASP A 536 -6.55 -8.59 -32.86
CA ASP A 536 -7.62 -8.89 -33.81
C ASP A 536 -8.27 -10.26 -33.54
N LEU A 537 -7.46 -11.28 -33.21
CA LEU A 537 -7.94 -12.62 -32.89
C LEU A 537 -8.68 -12.64 -31.55
N PHE A 538 -8.14 -11.95 -30.54
CA PHE A 538 -8.73 -11.90 -29.22
C PHE A 538 -10.08 -11.18 -29.21
N VAL A 539 -10.21 -10.07 -29.94
CA VAL A 539 -11.48 -9.35 -30.14
C VAL A 539 -12.52 -10.27 -30.77
N GLN A 540 -12.17 -10.99 -31.84
CA GLN A 540 -13.09 -11.89 -32.54
C GLN A 540 -13.54 -13.08 -31.69
N TRP A 541 -12.64 -13.61 -30.86
CA TRP A 541 -12.95 -14.72 -29.95
C TRP A 541 -13.83 -14.25 -28.78
N SER A 542 -13.45 -13.17 -28.12
CA SER A 542 -14.13 -12.63 -26.94
C SER A 542 -15.53 -12.07 -27.25
N ASP A 543 -15.80 -11.63 -28.48
CA ASP A 543 -17.13 -11.21 -28.94
C ASP A 543 -18.09 -12.41 -29.17
N ARG A 544 -17.57 -13.64 -29.21
CA ARG A 544 -18.33 -14.86 -29.55
C ARG A 544 -18.14 -15.97 -28.52
N GLU A 545 -17.46 -17.06 -28.89
CA GLU A 545 -17.33 -18.27 -28.07
C GLU A 545 -16.48 -18.03 -26.80
N GLY A 546 -15.60 -17.04 -26.84
CA GLY A 546 -14.73 -16.65 -25.73
C GLY A 546 -15.38 -15.79 -24.66
N TRP A 547 -16.57 -15.22 -24.92
CA TRP A 547 -17.21 -14.26 -24.00
C TRP A 547 -17.36 -14.82 -22.59
N ASN A 548 -17.87 -16.06 -22.47
CA ASN A 548 -18.11 -16.66 -21.15
C ASN A 548 -16.79 -16.84 -20.36
N VAL A 549 -15.67 -17.10 -21.04
CA VAL A 549 -14.36 -17.24 -20.38
C VAL A 549 -13.89 -15.87 -19.88
N VAL A 550 -14.01 -14.84 -20.73
CA VAL A 550 -13.66 -13.45 -20.41
C VAL A 550 -14.51 -12.92 -19.25
N GLU A 551 -15.82 -13.10 -19.31
CA GLU A 551 -16.77 -12.67 -18.29
C GLU A 551 -16.52 -13.38 -16.96
N ASN A 552 -16.32 -14.71 -16.97
CA ASN A 552 -16.07 -15.46 -15.75
C ASN A 552 -14.76 -15.05 -15.07
N HIS A 553 -13.70 -14.80 -15.85
CA HIS A 553 -12.42 -14.36 -15.29
C HIS A 553 -12.55 -12.98 -14.64
N LEU A 554 -13.14 -12.01 -15.35
CA LEU A 554 -13.36 -10.66 -14.83
C LEU A 554 -14.27 -10.68 -13.59
N LYS A 555 -15.40 -11.42 -13.66
CA LYS A 555 -16.31 -11.63 -12.53
C LYS A 555 -15.56 -12.18 -11.32
N ARG A 556 -14.68 -13.17 -11.51
CA ARG A 556 -13.89 -13.76 -10.43
C ARG A 556 -12.92 -12.75 -9.80
N GLU A 557 -12.13 -12.05 -10.60
CA GLU A 557 -11.20 -11.05 -10.05
C GLU A 557 -11.93 -9.93 -9.30
N THR A 558 -13.00 -9.40 -9.91
CA THR A 558 -13.75 -8.27 -9.34
C THR A 558 -14.57 -8.66 -8.10
N LEU A 559 -15.30 -9.77 -8.12
CA LEU A 559 -16.19 -10.14 -7.01
C LEU A 559 -15.43 -10.66 -5.80
N LEU A 560 -14.36 -11.44 -5.99
CA LEU A 560 -13.60 -11.99 -4.86
C LEU A 560 -12.95 -10.89 -4.01
N ALA A 561 -12.37 -9.88 -4.65
CA ALA A 561 -11.80 -8.75 -3.95
C ALA A 561 -12.88 -7.96 -3.19
N GLN A 562 -14.02 -7.68 -3.84
CA GLN A 562 -15.13 -6.97 -3.23
C GLN A 562 -15.73 -7.74 -2.03
N GLU A 563 -16.00 -9.04 -2.17
CA GLU A 563 -16.54 -9.87 -1.08
C GLU A 563 -15.57 -9.96 0.10
N LEU A 564 -14.26 -10.07 -0.16
CA LEU A 564 -13.25 -10.04 0.88
C LEU A 564 -13.24 -8.69 1.62
N ARG A 565 -13.31 -7.58 0.88
CA ARG A 565 -13.41 -6.23 1.47
C ARG A 565 -14.65 -6.12 2.35
N GLU A 566 -15.81 -6.56 1.86
CA GLU A 566 -17.07 -6.56 2.63
C GLU A 566 -17.00 -7.43 3.89
N LEU A 567 -16.35 -8.59 3.79
CA LEU A 567 -16.11 -9.49 4.92
C LEU A 567 -15.25 -8.82 6.00
N LEU A 568 -14.14 -8.17 5.60
CA LEU A 568 -13.27 -7.41 6.51
C LEU A 568 -13.98 -6.19 7.12
N MET A 569 -14.69 -5.41 6.30
CA MET A 569 -15.46 -4.25 6.78
C MET A 569 -16.55 -4.66 7.77
N THR A 570 -17.22 -5.79 7.54
CA THR A 570 -18.21 -6.33 8.48
C THR A 570 -17.56 -6.61 9.83
N GLN A 571 -16.37 -7.22 9.83
CA GLN A 571 -15.60 -7.42 11.06
C GLN A 571 -15.19 -6.10 11.72
N TRP A 572 -14.72 -5.12 10.96
CA TRP A 572 -14.35 -3.81 11.51
C TRP A 572 -15.53 -3.02 12.06
N ARG A 573 -16.73 -3.19 11.49
CA ARG A 573 -17.97 -2.59 12.03
C ARG A 573 -18.39 -3.19 13.36
N MET A 574 -18.10 -4.48 13.58
CA MET A 574 -18.36 -5.18 14.84
C MET A 574 -17.42 -4.71 15.95
N ASP A 575 -16.16 -4.40 15.62
CA ASP A 575 -15.17 -3.86 16.56
C ASP A 575 -14.51 -2.57 16.03
N ARG A 576 -15.30 -1.49 16.06
CA ARG A 576 -14.87 -0.17 15.54
C ARG A 576 -13.72 0.41 16.35
N ASP A 577 -13.70 0.15 17.65
CA ASP A 577 -12.64 0.65 18.52
C ASP A 577 -11.29 0.05 18.16
N ALA A 578 -11.25 -1.26 17.91
CA ALA A 578 -10.05 -1.93 17.43
C ALA A 578 -9.62 -1.41 16.05
N PHE A 579 -10.56 -1.26 15.11
CA PHE A 579 -10.28 -0.69 13.78
C PHE A 579 -9.64 0.69 13.88
N TRP A 580 -10.22 1.61 14.65
CA TRP A 580 -9.71 2.97 14.76
C TRP A 580 -8.35 3.05 15.46
N LYS A 581 -8.09 2.20 16.46
CA LYS A 581 -6.75 2.08 17.08
C LYS A 581 -5.72 1.60 16.06
N TRP A 582 -6.07 0.59 15.28
CA TRP A 582 -5.22 0.05 14.23
C TRP A 582 -4.97 1.07 13.12
N TYR A 583 -6.01 1.74 12.62
CA TYR A 583 -5.89 2.77 11.59
C TYR A 583 -4.95 3.90 12.01
N GLY A 584 -5.01 4.31 13.29
CA GLY A 584 -4.08 5.28 13.85
C GLY A 584 -2.61 4.82 13.76
N ILE A 585 -2.32 3.57 14.16
CA ILE A 585 -0.97 2.99 14.07
C ILE A 585 -0.51 2.89 12.62
N LEU A 586 -1.38 2.36 11.77
CA LEU A 586 -1.12 2.11 10.35
C LEU A 586 -0.77 3.41 9.62
N CYS A 587 -1.48 4.48 9.90
CA CYS A 587 -1.23 5.79 9.31
C CYS A 587 0.12 6.41 9.65
N HIS A 588 0.81 5.93 10.70
CA HIS A 588 2.17 6.39 11.00
C HIS A 588 3.25 5.63 10.21
N LEU A 589 2.87 4.59 9.47
CA LEU A 589 3.78 3.78 8.69
C LEU A 589 4.14 4.50 7.37
N PRO A 590 5.40 4.43 6.90
CA PRO A 590 5.78 4.94 5.58
C PRO A 590 4.94 4.35 4.43
N ALA A 591 4.59 3.07 4.50
CA ALA A 591 3.76 2.39 3.50
C ALA A 591 2.34 2.95 3.36
N ALA A 592 1.87 3.74 4.33
CA ALA A 592 0.51 4.28 4.35
C ALA A 592 0.40 5.69 3.74
N GLU A 593 1.44 6.21 3.08
CA GLU A 593 1.42 7.54 2.47
C GLU A 593 0.24 7.74 1.50
N SER A 594 0.09 6.87 0.50
CA SER A 594 -1.03 6.95 -0.46
C SER A 594 -2.39 6.77 0.21
N LEU A 595 -2.46 5.94 1.26
CA LEU A 595 -3.69 5.75 2.04
C LEU A 595 -4.11 7.02 2.75
N ARG A 596 -3.18 7.78 3.32
CA ARG A 596 -3.49 9.04 4.02
C ARG A 596 -4.06 10.07 3.05
N GLU A 597 -3.44 10.22 1.89
CA GLU A 597 -3.89 11.12 0.83
C GLU A 597 -5.30 10.75 0.36
N ARG A 598 -5.51 9.48 -0.01
CA ARG A 598 -6.80 9.02 -0.51
C ARG A 598 -7.90 9.07 0.55
N THR A 599 -7.58 8.75 1.81
CA THR A 599 -8.56 8.86 2.90
C THR A 599 -8.93 10.31 3.16
N SER A 600 -7.95 11.22 3.10
CA SER A 600 -8.16 12.65 3.23
C SER A 600 -9.11 13.19 2.15
N GLU A 601 -8.88 12.82 0.89
CA GLU A 601 -9.75 13.17 -0.22
C GLU A 601 -11.16 12.60 -0.04
N ALA A 602 -11.27 11.28 0.20
CA ALA A 602 -12.54 10.58 0.32
C ALA A 602 -13.42 11.15 1.45
N ILE A 603 -12.82 11.44 2.61
CA ILE A 603 -13.54 11.97 3.77
C ILE A 603 -13.92 13.43 3.58
N THR A 604 -13.10 14.21 2.88
CA THR A 604 -13.46 15.59 2.50
C THR A 604 -14.65 15.62 1.56
N ILE A 605 -14.71 14.70 0.58
CA ILE A 605 -15.84 14.53 -0.34
C ILE A 605 -17.09 14.06 0.41
N ALA A 606 -16.94 13.16 1.38
CA ALA A 606 -18.06 12.61 2.15
C ALA A 606 -18.77 13.63 3.04
N GLY A 607 -18.15 14.79 3.30
CA GLY A 607 -18.75 15.91 4.02
C GLY A 607 -18.12 16.20 5.39
N ALA A 608 -17.15 15.39 5.85
CA ALA A 608 -16.64 15.46 7.22
C ALA A 608 -16.09 16.84 7.62
N ALA A 609 -15.45 17.55 6.69
CA ALA A 609 -14.95 18.89 6.96
C ALA A 609 -16.08 19.86 7.34
N ALA A 610 -17.24 19.75 6.70
CA ALA A 610 -18.42 20.56 7.02
C ALA A 610 -19.05 20.08 8.34
N ASP A 611 -19.19 18.76 8.52
CA ASP A 611 -19.77 18.17 9.74
C ASP A 611 -18.98 18.55 11.00
N ILE A 612 -17.64 18.54 10.93
CA ILE A 612 -16.75 18.96 12.02
C ILE A 612 -16.91 20.46 12.27
N LEU A 613 -16.98 21.29 11.22
CA LEU A 613 -17.20 22.73 11.34
C LEU A 613 -18.55 23.03 12.01
N ASP A 614 -19.61 22.30 11.65
CA ASP A 614 -20.94 22.36 12.29
C ASP A 614 -20.88 21.95 13.76
N GLY A 615 -20.11 20.92 14.10
CA GLY A 615 -19.86 20.50 15.48
C GLY A 615 -19.22 21.62 16.30
N VAL A 616 -18.16 22.24 15.79
CA VAL A 616 -17.50 23.39 16.45
C VAL A 616 -18.46 24.58 16.59
N ALA A 617 -19.19 24.92 15.53
CA ALA A 617 -20.17 26.02 15.56
C ALA A 617 -21.35 25.77 16.52
N SER A 618 -21.63 24.49 16.84
CA SER A 618 -22.63 24.08 17.83
C SER A 618 -22.12 24.14 19.28
N PHE A 619 -20.96 24.76 19.53
CA PHE A 619 -20.31 24.86 20.84
C PHE A 619 -19.91 23.50 21.45
N ASP A 620 -19.64 22.49 20.61
CA ASP A 620 -19.01 21.25 21.07
C ASP A 620 -17.51 21.47 21.25
N TYR A 621 -17.11 21.83 22.48
CA TYR A 621 -15.71 22.06 22.83
C TYR A 621 -14.84 20.81 22.64
N GLY A 622 -15.40 19.60 22.73
CA GLY A 622 -14.65 18.37 22.46
C GLY A 622 -14.28 18.20 21.00
N VAL A 623 -15.17 18.62 20.08
CA VAL A 623 -14.89 18.69 18.63
C VAL A 623 -13.97 19.88 18.31
N ALA A 624 -14.10 21.00 19.03
CA ALA A 624 -13.18 22.12 18.91
C ALA A 624 -11.74 21.72 19.27
N ASP A 625 -11.53 21.01 20.38
CA ASP A 625 -10.23 20.47 20.77
C ASP A 625 -9.67 19.49 19.73
N ALA A 626 -10.54 18.64 19.16
CA ALA A 626 -10.17 17.72 18.07
C ALA A 626 -9.68 18.46 16.83
N SER A 627 -10.24 19.64 16.56
CA SER A 627 -9.99 20.45 15.37
C SER A 627 -8.74 21.34 15.45
N VAL A 628 -8.03 21.37 16.59
CA VAL A 628 -6.80 22.16 16.78
C VAL A 628 -5.80 22.03 15.62
N PRO A 629 -5.47 20.81 15.13
CA PRO A 629 -4.55 20.68 14.00
C PRO A 629 -5.06 21.34 12.71
N ILE A 630 -6.38 21.44 12.50
CA ILE A 630 -6.99 22.13 11.34
C ILE A 630 -6.72 23.63 11.46
N TRP A 631 -6.94 24.21 12.64
CA TRP A 631 -6.64 25.61 12.91
C TRP A 631 -5.15 25.90 12.70
N THR A 632 -4.27 25.00 13.15
CA THR A 632 -2.83 25.12 12.92
C THR A 632 -2.47 25.17 11.43
N GLU A 633 -3.04 24.27 10.61
CA GLU A 633 -2.78 24.25 9.17
C GLU A 633 -3.39 25.45 8.44
N LEU A 634 -4.56 25.94 8.88
CA LEU A 634 -5.16 27.17 8.36
C LEU A 634 -4.26 28.39 8.67
N TRP A 635 -3.68 28.45 9.86
CA TRP A 635 -2.88 29.59 10.32
C TRP A 635 -1.47 29.67 9.71
N LYS A 636 -0.92 28.52 9.27
CA LYS A 636 0.36 28.45 8.54
C LYS A 636 0.32 29.17 7.20
N ASP A 637 -0.83 29.18 6.53
CA ASP A 637 -1.03 29.90 5.28
C ASP A 637 -1.28 31.39 5.54
N ALA A 638 -0.39 32.24 5.05
CA ALA A 638 -0.46 33.69 5.27
C ALA A 638 -1.74 34.32 4.69
N SER A 639 -2.23 33.82 3.56
CA SER A 639 -3.45 34.31 2.93
C SER A 639 -4.68 33.97 3.78
N LYS A 640 -4.77 32.71 4.23
CA LYS A 640 -5.88 32.24 5.08
C LYS A 640 -5.87 32.91 6.46
N ARG A 641 -4.68 33.08 7.06
CA ARG A 641 -4.51 33.85 8.30
C ARG A 641 -5.03 35.28 8.14
N GLN A 642 -4.60 35.98 7.10
CA GLN A 642 -5.05 37.35 6.84
C GLN A 642 -6.56 37.44 6.61
N MET A 643 -7.15 36.44 5.95
CA MET A 643 -8.60 36.37 5.76
C MET A 643 -9.34 36.35 7.10
N VAL A 644 -8.93 35.50 8.06
CA VAL A 644 -9.54 35.43 9.40
C VAL A 644 -9.32 36.73 10.18
N CYS A 645 -8.08 37.24 10.21
CA CYS A 645 -7.76 38.50 10.90
C CYS A 645 -8.56 39.69 10.35
N ARG A 646 -8.70 39.80 9.02
CA ARG A 646 -9.51 40.85 8.38
C ARG A 646 -10.98 40.71 8.74
N ALA A 647 -11.52 39.49 8.78
CA ALA A 647 -12.91 39.26 9.16
C ALA A 647 -13.21 39.77 10.58
N ILE A 648 -12.31 39.52 11.54
CA ILE A 648 -12.44 40.02 12.92
C ILE A 648 -12.40 41.55 12.95
N LEU A 649 -11.48 42.16 12.21
CA LEU A 649 -11.33 43.62 12.14
C LEU A 649 -12.50 44.31 11.42
N GLN A 650 -13.14 43.63 10.46
CA GLN A 650 -14.24 44.19 9.66
C GLN A 650 -15.63 43.77 10.16
N ALA A 651 -15.69 42.94 11.21
CA ALA A 651 -16.93 42.53 11.83
C ALA A 651 -17.75 43.76 12.27
N ASP A 652 -19.08 43.70 12.11
CA ASP A 652 -19.95 44.75 12.62
C ASP A 652 -20.06 44.71 14.15
N GLY A 653 -20.73 45.71 14.74
CA GLY A 653 -20.89 45.80 16.20
C GLY A 653 -21.79 44.72 16.82
N LEU A 654 -22.51 43.95 16.01
CA LEU A 654 -23.41 42.88 16.46
C LEU A 654 -22.80 41.48 16.30
N SER A 655 -21.68 41.38 15.57
CA SER A 655 -20.98 40.13 15.32
C SER A 655 -20.41 39.52 16.60
N GLU A 656 -20.52 38.20 16.71
CA GLU A 656 -19.92 37.42 17.79
C GLU A 656 -18.38 37.42 17.74
N LEU A 657 -17.78 37.74 16.57
CA LEU A 657 -16.34 37.92 16.41
C LEU A 657 -15.78 39.08 17.24
N ASN A 658 -16.63 39.97 17.76
CA ASN A 658 -16.23 41.03 18.69
C ASN A 658 -15.62 40.46 19.98
N SER A 659 -16.09 39.29 20.44
CA SER A 659 -15.51 38.59 21.61
C SER A 659 -14.03 38.26 21.36
N LEU A 660 -13.74 37.71 20.18
CA LEU A 660 -12.38 37.36 19.77
C LEU A 660 -11.50 38.60 19.57
N LEU A 661 -12.03 39.68 18.99
CA LEU A 661 -11.33 40.95 18.85
C LEU A 661 -10.90 41.49 20.22
N VAL A 662 -11.81 41.53 21.19
CA VAL A 662 -11.52 42.04 22.54
C VAL A 662 -10.50 41.13 23.22
N GLN A 663 -10.75 39.83 23.31
CA GLN A 663 -9.88 38.87 24.00
C GLN A 663 -8.46 38.87 23.41
N ALA A 664 -8.32 38.82 22.08
CA ALA A 664 -7.01 38.84 21.44
C ALA A 664 -6.25 40.13 21.75
N THR A 665 -6.96 41.26 21.81
CA THR A 665 -6.38 42.57 22.11
C THR A 665 -5.96 42.67 23.57
N GLU A 666 -6.79 42.19 24.50
CA GLU A 666 -6.47 42.13 25.94
C GLU A 666 -5.19 41.35 26.22
N ASN A 667 -5.11 40.13 25.68
CA ASN A 667 -3.92 39.29 25.77
C ASN A 667 -2.66 39.97 25.20
N THR A 668 -2.81 40.81 24.18
CA THR A 668 -1.69 41.54 23.56
C THR A 668 -1.21 42.69 24.44
N VAL A 669 -2.12 43.38 25.15
CA VAL A 669 -1.81 44.51 26.03
C VAL A 669 -1.41 44.11 27.45
N GLU A 670 -1.26 42.82 27.76
CA GLU A 670 -0.60 42.37 28.99
C GLU A 670 0.89 42.78 29.03
N LEU A 671 1.49 42.99 27.86
CA LEU A 671 2.87 43.51 27.74
C LEU A 671 2.90 45.03 27.96
N PRO A 672 3.75 45.55 28.85
CA PRO A 672 3.80 46.98 29.16
C PRO A 672 3.98 47.90 27.95
N SER A 673 4.80 47.49 26.97
CA SER A 673 5.08 48.28 25.76
C SER A 673 3.84 48.43 24.86
N GLU A 674 3.05 47.37 24.71
CA GLU A 674 1.84 47.38 23.87
C GLU A 674 0.67 48.03 24.59
N LYS A 675 0.59 47.84 25.92
CA LYS A 675 -0.35 48.56 26.79
C LYS A 675 -0.20 50.07 26.66
N GLU A 676 1.05 50.54 26.69
CA GLU A 676 1.36 51.97 26.55
C GLU A 676 1.12 52.49 25.13
N LEU A 677 1.37 51.68 24.10
CA LEU A 677 1.04 52.02 22.72
C LEU A 677 -0.48 52.23 22.52
N ILE A 678 -1.29 51.24 22.89
CA ILE A 678 -2.75 51.33 22.78
C ILE A 678 -3.31 52.44 23.66
N ALA A 679 -2.82 52.60 24.89
CA ALA A 679 -3.29 53.65 25.80
C ALA A 679 -2.97 55.06 25.27
N ARG A 680 -1.79 55.26 24.65
CA ARG A 680 -1.47 56.53 23.98
C ARG A 680 -2.42 56.82 22.82
N MET A 681 -2.75 55.83 21.99
CA MET A 681 -3.72 56.01 20.91
C MET A 681 -5.13 56.31 21.44
N ALA A 682 -5.59 55.59 22.46
CA ALA A 682 -6.89 55.81 23.07
C ALA A 682 -7.03 57.21 23.70
N ARG A 683 -5.97 57.71 24.36
CA ARG A 683 -5.91 59.09 24.85
C ARG A 683 -5.89 60.11 23.72
N GLY A 684 -5.12 59.86 22.66
CA GLY A 684 -5.07 60.71 21.46
C GLY A 684 -6.43 60.86 20.76
N MET A 685 -7.30 59.85 20.90
CA MET A 685 -8.68 59.88 20.39
C MET A 685 -9.72 60.42 21.40
N GLY A 686 -9.29 60.83 22.60
CA GLY A 686 -10.18 61.30 23.67
C GLY A 686 -11.11 60.22 24.25
N LYS A 687 -10.75 58.94 24.10
CA LYS A 687 -11.57 57.78 24.48
C LYS A 687 -11.17 57.12 25.80
N LEU A 688 -10.00 57.46 26.34
CA LEU A 688 -9.51 56.95 27.63
C LEU A 688 -9.34 58.10 28.64
N PRO A 689 -10.24 58.25 29.63
CA PRO A 689 -10.06 59.14 30.78
C PRO A 689 -8.76 58.82 31.55
N GLN A 690 -8.19 59.79 32.26
CA GLN A 690 -6.91 59.60 32.98
C GLN A 690 -6.96 58.48 34.03
N ASP A 691 -8.14 58.16 34.56
CA ASP A 691 -8.35 57.23 35.68
C ASP A 691 -8.94 55.86 35.27
N GLU A 692 -9.15 55.60 33.98
CA GLU A 692 -9.78 54.36 33.50
C GLU A 692 -8.74 53.36 32.95
N GLU A 693 -8.84 52.08 33.34
CA GLU A 693 -7.93 51.05 32.84
C GLU A 693 -8.24 50.72 31.37
N ILE A 694 -7.19 50.61 30.55
CA ILE A 694 -7.32 50.34 29.11
C ILE A 694 -8.10 49.05 28.81
N THR A 695 -7.92 48.00 29.62
CA THR A 695 -8.67 46.74 29.54
C THR A 695 -10.17 46.94 29.75
N SER A 696 -10.58 47.82 30.66
CA SER A 696 -11.99 48.15 30.87
C SER A 696 -12.60 48.88 29.66
N LEU A 697 -11.84 49.78 29.02
CA LEU A 697 -12.24 50.44 27.78
C LEU A 697 -12.42 49.42 26.63
N LEU A 698 -11.48 48.47 26.50
CA LEU A 698 -11.49 47.48 25.44
C LEU A 698 -12.74 46.56 25.50
N ARG A 699 -13.20 46.21 26.71
CA ARG A 699 -14.41 45.39 26.91
C ARG A 699 -15.72 46.12 26.68
N ARG A 700 -15.73 47.44 26.93
CA ARG A 700 -16.96 48.24 26.97
C ARG A 700 -17.49 48.60 25.59
N ASP A 701 -16.60 48.80 24.62
CA ASP A 701 -16.96 49.18 23.25
C ASP A 701 -16.05 48.49 22.22
N PRO A 702 -16.51 47.37 21.62
CA PRO A 702 -15.78 46.67 20.56
C PRO A 702 -15.50 47.53 19.32
N GLY A 703 -16.31 48.57 19.06
CA GLY A 703 -16.08 49.51 17.96
C GLY A 703 -14.87 50.42 18.22
N ILE A 704 -14.68 50.86 19.46
CA ILE A 704 -13.47 51.58 19.88
C ILE A 704 -12.26 50.66 19.82
N THR A 705 -12.36 49.44 20.36
CA THR A 705 -11.30 48.42 20.31
C THR A 705 -10.82 48.19 18.88
N ARG A 706 -11.75 48.00 17.94
CA ARG A 706 -11.45 47.83 16.51
C ARG A 706 -10.65 48.99 15.95
N THR A 707 -11.07 50.21 16.26
CA THR A 707 -10.42 51.43 15.73
C THR A 707 -8.99 51.56 16.26
N LEU A 708 -8.79 51.26 17.54
CA LEU A 708 -7.48 51.28 18.19
C LEU A 708 -6.56 50.19 17.62
N VAL A 709 -7.07 48.96 17.48
CA VAL A 709 -6.32 47.84 16.91
C VAL A 709 -5.93 48.14 15.47
N ALA A 710 -6.84 48.63 14.64
CA ALA A 710 -6.56 48.95 13.24
C ALA A 710 -5.37 49.93 13.07
N GLN A 711 -5.24 50.91 13.97
CA GLN A 711 -4.10 51.83 13.97
C GLN A 711 -2.83 51.18 14.57
N CYS A 712 -2.95 50.38 15.62
CA CYS A 712 -1.81 49.70 16.25
C CYS A 712 -1.18 48.62 15.34
N LEU A 713 -1.96 48.03 14.44
CA LEU A 713 -1.49 47.04 13.47
C LEU A 713 -0.50 47.61 12.43
N GLU A 714 -0.27 48.93 12.38
CA GLU A 714 0.83 49.56 11.63
C GLU A 714 2.21 49.20 12.22
N SER A 715 2.27 48.89 13.52
CA SER A 715 3.47 48.34 14.16
C SER A 715 3.58 46.85 13.87
N ASN A 716 4.66 46.45 13.19
CA ASN A 716 4.94 45.02 12.90
C ASN A 716 4.98 44.16 14.17
N GLY A 717 5.56 44.68 15.27
CA GLY A 717 5.66 43.97 16.54
C GLY A 717 4.32 43.78 17.24
N PHE A 718 3.42 44.78 17.15
CA PHE A 718 2.05 44.66 17.66
C PHE A 718 1.24 43.68 16.81
N ARG A 719 1.35 43.78 15.48
CA ARG A 719 0.66 42.90 14.53
C ARG A 719 0.97 41.43 14.76
N GLU A 720 2.24 41.06 14.84
CA GLU A 720 2.64 39.66 15.04
C GLU A 720 2.06 39.08 16.34
N ARG A 721 2.08 39.85 17.42
CA ARG A 721 1.55 39.42 18.72
C ARG A 721 0.03 39.35 18.74
N TRP A 722 -0.63 40.33 18.12
CA TRP A 722 -2.08 40.32 18.00
C TRP A 722 -2.55 39.15 17.15
N GLU A 723 -1.93 38.89 16.00
CA GLU A 723 -2.19 37.70 15.18
C GLU A 723 -1.97 36.41 15.99
N LYS A 724 -0.84 36.28 16.70
CA LYS A 724 -0.58 35.11 17.57
C LYS A 724 -1.65 34.96 18.66
N SER A 725 -2.12 36.07 19.22
CA SER A 725 -3.16 36.09 20.24
C SER A 725 -4.53 35.68 19.71
N VAL A 726 -4.88 36.10 18.48
CA VAL A 726 -6.07 35.61 17.77
C VAL A 726 -6.00 34.09 17.61
N PHE A 727 -4.88 33.57 17.13
CA PHE A 727 -4.69 32.12 16.97
C PHE A 727 -4.87 31.36 18.30
N LEU A 728 -4.19 31.80 19.36
CA LEU A 728 -4.29 31.16 20.68
C LEU A 728 -5.70 31.25 21.27
N SER A 729 -6.43 32.33 20.99
CA SER A 729 -7.81 32.49 21.45
C SER A 729 -8.78 31.52 20.74
N ILE A 730 -8.50 31.21 19.47
CA ILE A 730 -9.21 30.16 18.72
C ILE A 730 -8.83 28.77 19.22
N GLU A 731 -7.52 28.51 19.35
CA GLU A 731 -6.97 27.19 19.69
C GLU A 731 -7.26 26.78 21.14
N LEU A 732 -7.12 27.70 22.10
CA LEU A 732 -7.16 27.43 23.54
C LEU A 732 -8.16 28.30 24.30
N GLY A 733 -8.55 29.46 23.73
CA GLY A 733 -9.38 30.46 24.40
C GLY A 733 -10.89 30.25 24.27
N GLY A 734 -11.34 29.12 23.73
CA GLY A 734 -12.76 28.77 23.59
C GLY A 734 -13.53 29.59 22.54
N GLN A 735 -12.84 30.36 21.69
CA GLN A 735 -13.47 31.22 20.68
C GLN A 735 -13.65 30.54 19.32
N ALA A 736 -13.23 29.29 19.16
CA ALA A 736 -13.41 28.50 17.94
C ALA A 736 -14.86 28.47 17.40
N PRO A 737 -15.92 28.36 18.24
CA PRO A 737 -17.30 28.34 17.75
C PRO A 737 -17.71 29.59 16.96
N PHE A 738 -17.29 30.78 17.39
CA PHE A 738 -17.62 32.04 16.73
C PHE A 738 -16.96 32.17 15.36
N VAL A 739 -15.70 31.72 15.26
CA VAL A 739 -14.99 31.68 13.97
C VAL A 739 -15.60 30.64 13.05
N ALA A 740 -15.96 29.47 13.57
CA ALA A 740 -16.64 28.43 12.79
C ALA A 740 -17.99 28.93 12.22
N HIS A 741 -18.78 29.64 13.03
CA HIS A 741 -20.04 30.24 12.58
C HIS A 741 -19.83 31.26 11.46
N TRP A 742 -18.76 32.08 11.54
CA TRP A 742 -18.39 32.99 10.46
C TRP A 742 -17.94 32.25 9.19
N ILE A 743 -17.11 31.21 9.31
CA ILE A 743 -16.64 30.42 8.18
C ILE A 743 -17.83 29.87 7.38
N HIS A 744 -18.84 29.32 8.07
CA HIS A 744 -20.06 28.78 7.45
C HIS A 744 -20.79 29.77 6.54
N GLN A 745 -20.72 31.07 6.85
CA GLN A 745 -21.41 32.11 6.08
C GLN A 745 -20.65 32.55 4.82
N LYS A 746 -19.40 32.10 4.62
CA LYS A 746 -18.51 32.58 3.55
C LYS A 746 -17.90 31.41 2.76
N LYS A 747 -18.28 31.30 1.48
CA LYS A 747 -17.80 30.24 0.57
C LYS A 747 -16.28 30.09 0.54
N ASP A 748 -15.55 31.19 0.42
CA ASP A 748 -14.08 31.16 0.35
C ASP A 748 -13.46 30.67 1.66
N ALA A 749 -14.06 30.99 2.80
CA ALA A 749 -13.62 30.52 4.11
C ALA A 749 -13.91 29.03 4.29
N VAL A 750 -15.06 28.53 3.83
CA VAL A 750 -15.38 27.09 3.83
C VAL A 750 -14.37 26.31 3.00
N ASN A 751 -13.97 26.83 1.83
CA ASN A 751 -12.94 26.20 1.00
C ASN A 751 -11.58 26.18 1.71
N ALA A 752 -11.18 27.32 2.30
CA ALA A 752 -9.94 27.40 3.07
C ALA A 752 -9.91 26.41 4.24
N TRP A 753 -11.05 26.22 4.92
CA TRP A 753 -11.25 25.23 5.97
C TRP A 753 -11.13 23.79 5.45
N LYS A 754 -11.82 23.44 4.35
CA LYS A 754 -11.72 22.10 3.73
C LYS A 754 -10.30 21.74 3.34
N GLU A 755 -9.57 22.68 2.75
CA GLU A 755 -8.15 22.47 2.40
C GLU A 755 -7.26 22.31 3.63
N ALA A 756 -7.52 23.08 4.70
CA ALA A 756 -6.77 22.95 5.96
C ALA A 756 -7.07 21.62 6.64
N PHE A 757 -8.34 21.18 6.60
CA PHE A 757 -8.78 19.89 7.12
C PHE A 757 -8.07 18.74 6.41
N ALA A 758 -8.04 18.75 5.08
CA ALA A 758 -7.34 17.73 4.29
C ALA A 758 -5.85 17.63 4.66
N LYS A 759 -5.15 18.77 4.74
CA LYS A 759 -3.73 18.82 5.13
C LYS A 759 -3.50 18.38 6.58
N ALA A 760 -4.40 18.73 7.49
CA ALA A 760 -4.30 18.32 8.88
C ALA A 760 -4.52 16.80 9.03
N LEU A 761 -5.45 16.24 8.25
CA LEU A 761 -5.78 14.83 8.24
C LEU A 761 -4.62 13.98 7.69
N GLU A 762 -3.96 14.42 6.61
CA GLU A 762 -2.75 13.78 6.08
C GLU A 762 -1.62 13.70 7.13
N LYS A 763 -1.49 14.74 7.98
CA LYS A 763 -0.44 14.81 9.01
C LYS A 763 -0.81 14.07 10.29
N SER A 764 -2.09 14.03 10.64
CA SER A 764 -2.58 13.44 11.87
C SER A 764 -3.90 12.68 11.66
N PRO A 765 -3.86 11.46 11.09
CA PRO A 765 -5.06 10.63 10.91
C PRO A 765 -5.88 10.32 12.18
N PRO A 766 -5.29 10.23 13.39
CA PRO A 766 -6.06 10.09 14.63
C PRO A 766 -7.04 11.25 14.90
N LEU A 767 -6.83 12.44 14.31
CA LEU A 767 -7.75 13.58 14.39
C LEU A 767 -9.18 13.18 14.02
N LEU A 768 -9.33 12.45 12.91
CA LEU A 768 -10.64 12.07 12.38
C LEU A 768 -11.36 11.11 13.32
N SER A 769 -10.66 10.12 13.85
CA SER A 769 -11.20 9.18 14.84
C SER A 769 -11.72 9.90 16.08
N TYR A 770 -10.92 10.83 16.61
CA TYR A 770 -11.29 11.58 17.81
C TYR A 770 -12.49 12.52 17.54
N ALA A 771 -12.49 13.24 16.42
CA ALA A 771 -13.59 14.10 16.01
C ALA A 771 -14.90 13.31 15.82
N ILE A 772 -14.86 12.19 15.07
CA ILE A 772 -16.03 11.33 14.83
C ILE A 772 -16.60 10.79 16.14
N ARG A 773 -15.75 10.29 17.06
CA ARG A 773 -16.21 9.77 18.36
C ARG A 773 -16.86 10.85 19.22
N ARG A 774 -16.30 12.06 19.24
CA ARG A 774 -16.87 13.19 20.00
C ARG A 774 -18.20 13.63 19.43
N MET A 775 -18.25 13.80 18.11
CA MET A 775 -19.48 14.08 17.36
C MET A 775 -20.56 13.02 17.63
N ALA A 776 -20.20 11.73 17.69
CA ALA A 776 -21.14 10.63 17.98
C ALA A 776 -21.74 10.74 19.38
N ALA A 777 -20.92 11.09 20.37
CA ALA A 777 -21.35 11.19 21.76
C ALA A 777 -22.24 12.41 22.01
N ALA A 778 -21.89 13.57 21.45
CA ALA A 778 -22.59 14.83 21.70
C ALA A 778 -24.04 14.85 21.19
N ARG A 779 -24.33 14.10 20.12
CA ARG A 779 -25.66 13.97 19.51
C ARG A 779 -26.22 12.55 19.61
N GLY A 780 -25.81 11.82 20.65
CA GLY A 780 -26.25 10.45 20.88
C GLY A 780 -27.77 10.32 20.89
N GLY A 781 -28.33 9.43 20.07
CA GLY A 781 -29.77 9.20 19.94
C GLY A 781 -30.44 9.86 18.73
N ASP A 782 -29.76 10.78 18.05
CA ASP A 782 -30.21 11.31 16.75
C ASP A 782 -29.95 10.27 15.64
N LEU A 783 -31.03 9.76 15.04
CA LEU A 783 -30.99 8.75 14.00
C LEU A 783 -30.35 9.26 12.70
N PHE A 784 -30.58 10.53 12.35
CA PHE A 784 -30.00 11.14 11.15
C PHE A 784 -28.49 11.30 11.33
N TRP A 785 -28.09 11.84 12.48
CA TRP A 785 -26.68 12.02 12.78
C TRP A 785 -25.92 10.70 12.94
N GLY A 786 -26.54 9.71 13.56
CA GLY A 786 -25.99 8.36 13.65
C GLY A 786 -25.77 7.72 12.27
N ALA A 787 -26.56 8.09 11.26
CA ALA A 787 -26.37 7.64 9.88
C ALA A 787 -25.19 8.36 9.20
N GLU A 788 -25.05 9.67 9.37
CA GLU A 788 -23.91 10.43 8.81
C GLU A 788 -22.57 9.97 9.40
N ILE A 789 -22.51 9.72 10.71
CA ILE A 789 -21.28 9.19 11.32
C ILE A 789 -20.93 7.81 10.76
N ARG A 790 -21.90 6.91 10.63
CA ARG A 790 -21.66 5.60 10.01
C ARG A 790 -21.17 5.72 8.58
N LYS A 791 -21.71 6.68 7.81
CA LYS A 791 -21.24 6.97 6.45
C LYS A 791 -19.78 7.42 6.43
N LEU A 792 -19.34 8.25 7.38
CA LEU A 792 -17.93 8.62 7.51
C LEU A 792 -17.04 7.44 7.90
N GLU A 793 -17.45 6.63 8.88
CA GLU A 793 -16.74 5.41 9.28
C GLU A 793 -16.60 4.43 8.11
N ASP A 794 -17.70 4.18 7.40
CA ASP A 794 -17.74 3.33 6.21
C ASP A 794 -16.86 3.88 5.09
N THR A 795 -16.76 5.19 4.93
CA THR A 795 -15.88 5.83 3.94
C THR A 795 -14.41 5.53 4.25
N VAL A 796 -13.99 5.63 5.51
CA VAL A 796 -12.62 5.28 5.91
C VAL A 796 -12.35 3.80 5.72
N MET A 797 -13.23 2.92 6.24
CA MET A 797 -13.08 1.47 6.10
C MET A 797 -13.01 1.05 4.63
N THR A 798 -13.88 1.61 3.79
CA THR A 798 -13.86 1.38 2.34
C THR A 798 -12.53 1.84 1.75
N THR A 799 -12.08 3.05 2.06
CA THR A 799 -10.80 3.57 1.53
C THR A 799 -9.63 2.69 1.93
N VAL A 800 -9.54 2.27 3.19
CA VAL A 800 -8.49 1.35 3.67
C VAL A 800 -8.56 0.00 2.95
N SER A 801 -9.75 -0.58 2.80
CA SER A 801 -9.93 -1.89 2.14
C SER A 801 -9.66 -1.86 0.62
N THR A 802 -9.79 -0.69 0.00
CA THR A 802 -9.64 -0.50 -1.45
C THR A 802 -8.31 0.17 -1.83
N GLU A 803 -7.49 0.57 -0.85
CA GLU A 803 -6.19 1.19 -1.11
C GLU A 803 -5.13 0.16 -1.43
N ARG A 804 -4.97 -0.11 -2.73
CA ARG A 804 -4.13 -1.17 -3.25
C ARG A 804 -2.65 -1.00 -2.94
N LEU A 805 -2.10 0.21 -3.12
CA LEU A 805 -0.68 0.47 -2.91
C LEU A 805 -0.30 0.23 -1.45
N PHE A 806 -1.18 0.59 -0.53
CA PHE A 806 -1.01 0.27 0.89
C PHE A 806 -0.91 -1.25 1.11
N TRP A 807 -1.84 -2.05 0.56
CA TRP A 807 -1.81 -3.50 0.73
C TRP A 807 -0.60 -4.15 0.05
N GLU A 808 -0.20 -3.68 -1.14
CA GLU A 808 1.01 -4.14 -1.83
C GLU A 808 2.26 -3.87 -1.00
N ASN A 809 2.39 -2.65 -0.48
CA ASN A 809 3.52 -2.27 0.35
C ASN A 809 3.51 -3.03 1.68
N LEU A 810 2.35 -3.24 2.30
CA LEU A 810 2.24 -3.99 3.56
C LEU A 810 2.54 -5.48 3.39
N LEU A 811 2.15 -6.10 2.27
CA LEU A 811 2.45 -7.51 2.01
C LEU A 811 3.91 -7.71 1.58
N THR A 812 4.48 -6.74 0.86
CA THR A 812 5.90 -6.73 0.50
C THR A 812 6.79 -6.49 1.71
N ASP A 813 6.40 -5.54 2.56
CA ASP A 813 7.05 -5.21 3.82
C ASP A 813 6.03 -5.21 4.97
N LYS A 814 5.93 -6.36 5.64
CA LYS A 814 5.02 -6.63 6.77
C LYS A 814 5.24 -5.72 7.98
N THR A 815 6.28 -4.89 7.95
CA THR A 815 6.58 -3.90 8.99
C THR A 815 6.05 -2.50 8.66
N GLY A 816 5.55 -2.30 7.44
CA GLY A 816 4.96 -1.03 7.00
C GLY A 816 5.95 -0.02 6.40
N GLY A 817 7.11 -0.44 5.89
CA GLY A 817 8.02 0.44 5.15
C GLY A 817 9.35 0.72 5.85
N ILE A 818 9.81 -0.20 6.72
CA ILE A 818 11.20 -0.24 7.17
C ILE A 818 12.16 -0.26 5.98
N GLU A 819 11.78 -0.93 4.88
CA GLU A 819 12.58 -0.98 3.66
C GLU A 819 12.76 0.41 3.03
N SER A 820 11.68 1.19 2.90
CA SER A 820 11.72 2.56 2.36
C SER A 820 12.49 3.52 3.29
N TYR A 821 12.34 3.35 4.61
CA TYR A 821 13.07 4.16 5.58
C TYR A 821 14.57 3.86 5.61
N ALA A 822 14.97 2.59 5.53
CA ALA A 822 16.36 2.17 5.45
C ALA A 822 17.05 2.71 4.18
N LYS A 823 16.35 2.69 3.04
CA LYS A 823 16.82 3.28 1.76
C LYS A 823 17.01 4.80 1.84
N GLN A 824 16.16 5.52 2.58
CA GLN A 824 16.25 6.98 2.74
C GLN A 824 17.34 7.43 3.71
N LYS A 825 17.53 6.72 4.83
CA LYS A 825 18.53 7.06 5.86
C LYS A 825 19.95 6.68 5.44
N PHE A 826 20.08 5.66 4.59
CA PHE A 826 21.35 5.19 4.05
C PHE A 826 21.31 5.19 2.51
N PRO A 827 21.30 6.38 1.88
CA PRO A 827 21.31 6.45 0.43
C PRO A 827 22.55 5.70 -0.07
N SER A 828 22.34 4.76 -1.00
CA SER A 828 23.40 4.26 -1.85
C SER A 828 24.06 5.48 -2.48
N ASN A 829 25.35 5.71 -2.19
CA ASN A 829 26.07 6.81 -2.83
C ASN A 829 25.94 6.63 -4.36
N PRO A 830 25.66 7.72 -5.09
CA PRO A 830 25.45 7.66 -6.54
C PRO A 830 26.67 7.16 -7.31
#